data_AF-A0AA38CYR6-F1
#
_entry.id   AF-A0AA38CYR6-F1
#
_cell.length_a   1.000
_cell.length_b   1.000
_cell.length_c   1.000
_cell.angle_alpha   90.00
_cell.angle_beta   90.00
_cell.angle_gamma   90.00
#
_symmetry.space_group_name_H-M   'P 1'
#
loop_
_entity.id
_entity.type
_entity.pdbx_description
1 polymer ?
#
loop_
_entity_poly.entity_id
_entity_poly.type
_entity_poly.pdbx_seq_one_letter_code
_entity_poly.pdbx_strand_id
1 'polypeptide(L)'
;MMQKIQRFGGAMIVPVLLLAFNGIVLALSTVFQNPDIVGSIATEGTFWSNIWGVIEEGAWTVFNHMELLFVIGLPISLAKKASGRAVMESFVIYMTWNTFMNAILQTWNFGVDLSDPEAIGIKSIGGVTTLDTSIIGAILIAGVAIYLHNRFYDTTLPEWLGVFSGSSFVVILGFVAALPLAFLAAWVWPPIQDGIAQLQGFMASSGTIGVGIYVFLERILLPTGLHHFIYQPFDLGPAVVQGGTISYWFEHLSEIANSTESLRELFPGGGFQFQNVSKVFAPIGIGGAFIATSKPENRQKTMALVIPTALTAILSGITEPFEFTFLFLAPQLFAVHAFFAASMSMIMYALGVSATFGSGFIANFSQFILPMWANHKDAIFIFLGVGLAFSVIYYFFFRWAILRFNIKTPGREDSGEVKMYSKKDFKEKQAAGGVAMSSVRESDNPNAQKAAQFIEGLGGAQNITDVTNCATRLRVSVADEEQVLDDDFFKGGGAHGIVRNGKAFQVIVGLDVPKVREFLKKLLKMKIKITKETNNFMTLKKQSIVVAGGGSTFTPGIVMMLLENLDKFPIRSLKFYDNDKERQKQIADATEVIIKERAPEIEFKATTDPEEAFTDVDFVMAHIRVGKYAMREKDEKIPMKYGVIGQETCGPGGIAYGMRSIGGVVEIIDYMEKYSPDAWMLNYSNPAAIVAEATRRLRPDSKIINICDMPVGIELRMAEVLGLESRKEMDVRYYGLNHFGWWTDIRDKEGNDLMPKLIDWVKEHGYITPKELEGASEEEPSWEYTFGKAKEVQWLDPDTLPNTYLKYYFYPQDEAEHSDINYTRANEVMDNREKHVFSECNRISNIKTAEDAKLVADDHASYIVDLARAIAYNTKERMLLIVPNHGVIENFDAEGMVEVPCIVGSQGPEPMTQGSIPRFQKGLMEQQVAVEKLVVDAWITGSYQKLWQALTLSRIVPNARVAKQILDDLIEANEDFWPVLK
;
A
#
# COMPACT_ATOMS: atom_id res chain seq x y z
N MET A 1 -28.85 3.23 -17.16
CA MET A 1 -28.05 2.69 -18.28
C MET A 1 -26.75 3.47 -18.48
N MET A 2 -26.80 4.80 -18.62
CA MET A 2 -25.62 5.67 -18.81
C MET A 2 -24.52 5.53 -17.73
N GLN A 3 -24.88 5.41 -16.44
CA GLN A 3 -23.90 5.17 -15.36
C GLN A 3 -23.18 3.81 -15.47
N LYS A 4 -23.85 2.76 -15.97
CA LYS A 4 -23.22 1.44 -16.17
C LYS A 4 -22.23 1.48 -17.34
N ILE A 5 -22.58 2.19 -18.41
CA ILE A 5 -21.70 2.43 -19.57
C ILE A 5 -20.48 3.25 -19.17
N GLN A 6 -20.66 4.31 -18.37
CA GLN A 6 -19.54 5.11 -17.87
C GLN A 6 -18.64 4.34 -16.89
N ARG A 7 -19.22 3.48 -16.03
CA ARG A 7 -18.45 2.64 -15.12
C ARG A 7 -17.65 1.57 -15.86
N PHE A 8 -18.24 0.98 -16.90
CA PHE A 8 -17.55 0.05 -17.79
C PHE A 8 -16.42 0.75 -18.56
N GLY A 9 -16.69 1.92 -19.14
CA GLY A 9 -15.66 2.75 -19.79
C GLY A 9 -14.51 3.15 -18.85
N GLY A 10 -14.81 3.47 -17.59
CA GLY A 10 -13.79 3.76 -16.57
C GLY A 10 -12.94 2.55 -16.19
N ALA A 11 -13.51 1.34 -16.19
CA ALA A 11 -12.77 0.11 -15.92
C ALA A 11 -11.78 -0.24 -17.05
N MET A 12 -12.10 0.11 -18.30
CA MET A 12 -11.23 -0.11 -19.45
C MET A 12 -9.99 0.81 -19.46
N ILE A 13 -9.99 1.90 -18.69
CA ILE A 13 -8.83 2.81 -18.61
C ILE A 13 -7.65 2.15 -17.89
N VAL A 14 -7.88 1.23 -16.96
CA VAL A 14 -6.82 0.65 -16.10
C VAL A 14 -5.76 -0.12 -16.92
N PRO A 15 -6.12 -1.06 -17.82
CA PRO A 15 -5.14 -1.67 -18.74
C PRO A 15 -4.51 -0.68 -19.71
N VAL A 16 -5.28 0.32 -20.17
CA VAL A 16 -4.88 1.25 -21.23
C VAL A 16 -3.79 2.23 -20.77
N LEU A 17 -3.75 2.58 -19.48
CA LEU A 17 -2.70 3.43 -18.93
C LEU A 17 -1.29 2.85 -19.10
N LEU A 18 -1.17 1.51 -19.19
CA LEU A 18 0.10 0.82 -19.41
C LEU A 18 0.59 0.95 -20.86
N LEU A 19 -0.29 1.23 -21.82
CA LEU A 19 0.05 1.34 -23.25
C LEU A 19 0.82 2.62 -23.57
N ALA A 20 0.59 3.70 -22.82
CA ALA A 20 1.17 5.01 -23.11
C ALA A 20 2.70 5.04 -22.94
N PHE A 21 3.23 4.50 -21.85
CA PHE A 21 4.68 4.40 -21.64
C PHE A 21 5.32 3.47 -22.67
N ASN A 22 4.77 2.27 -22.82
CA ASN A 22 5.30 1.26 -23.74
C ASN A 22 5.31 1.76 -25.18
N GLY A 23 4.27 2.44 -25.63
CA GLY A 23 4.27 3.04 -26.96
C GLY A 23 5.30 4.16 -27.11
N ILE A 24 5.56 4.99 -26.09
CA ILE A 24 6.63 6.01 -26.16
C ILE A 24 8.00 5.33 -26.29
N VAL A 25 8.23 4.24 -25.54
CA VAL A 25 9.46 3.47 -25.62
C VAL A 25 9.61 2.81 -27.00
N LEU A 26 8.55 2.27 -27.59
CA LEU A 26 8.56 1.77 -28.97
C LEU A 26 8.95 2.89 -29.95
N ALA A 27 8.33 4.06 -29.85
CA ALA A 27 8.64 5.19 -30.72
C ALA A 27 10.09 5.66 -30.60
N LEU A 28 10.63 5.71 -29.38
CA LEU A 28 12.05 6.01 -29.14
C LEU A 28 12.95 4.92 -29.70
N SER A 29 12.60 3.65 -29.53
CA SER A 29 13.36 2.50 -30.05
C SER A 29 13.43 2.53 -31.57
N THR A 30 12.34 2.89 -32.26
CA THR A 30 12.34 3.11 -33.72
C THR A 30 13.29 4.24 -34.15
N VAL A 31 13.33 5.35 -33.39
CA VAL A 31 14.25 6.47 -33.68
C VAL A 31 15.71 6.04 -33.48
N PHE A 32 16.00 5.38 -32.36
CA PHE A 32 17.35 5.05 -31.99
C PHE A 32 17.95 3.89 -32.80
N GLN A 33 17.10 3.05 -33.40
CA GLN A 33 17.52 1.99 -34.32
C GLN A 33 17.61 2.46 -35.79
N ASN A 34 17.28 3.72 -36.09
CA ASN A 34 17.30 4.21 -37.46
C ASN A 34 18.72 4.70 -37.87
N PRO A 35 19.39 4.07 -38.86
CA PRO A 35 20.74 4.44 -39.28
C PRO A 35 20.83 5.83 -39.94
N ASP A 36 19.75 6.32 -40.54
CA ASP A 36 19.71 7.65 -41.16
C ASP A 36 19.62 8.78 -40.13
N ILE A 37 19.14 8.49 -38.92
CA ILE A 37 19.03 9.45 -37.80
C ILE A 37 20.25 9.37 -36.88
N VAL A 38 20.66 8.17 -36.49
CA VAL A 38 21.70 7.95 -35.46
C VAL A 38 23.07 7.61 -36.07
N GLY A 39 23.12 7.38 -37.38
CA GLY A 39 24.34 7.03 -38.11
C GLY A 39 24.66 5.54 -38.03
N SER A 40 25.85 5.17 -38.49
CA SER A 40 26.25 3.76 -38.69
C SER A 40 26.24 2.91 -37.42
N ILE A 41 26.26 3.51 -36.23
CA ILE A 41 26.11 2.77 -34.97
C ILE A 41 24.73 2.13 -34.82
N ALA A 42 23.69 2.62 -35.50
CA ALA A 42 22.35 2.04 -35.48
C ALA A 42 22.10 1.01 -36.59
N THR A 43 23.12 0.66 -37.38
CA THR A 43 23.02 -0.42 -38.37
C THR A 43 22.66 -1.74 -37.69
N GLU A 44 21.80 -2.53 -38.31
CA GLU A 44 21.36 -3.83 -37.80
C GLU A 44 22.55 -4.74 -37.42
N GLY A 45 22.44 -5.43 -36.27
CA GLY A 45 23.46 -6.33 -35.75
C GLY A 45 24.58 -5.65 -34.95
N THR A 46 24.63 -4.32 -34.90
CA THR A 46 25.53 -3.57 -34.02
C THR A 46 25.12 -3.68 -32.55
N PHE A 47 26.06 -3.46 -31.64
CA PHE A 47 25.76 -3.46 -30.20
C PHE A 47 24.65 -2.46 -29.81
N TRP A 48 24.62 -1.28 -30.45
CA TRP A 48 23.61 -0.27 -30.20
C TRP A 48 22.24 -0.66 -30.74
N SER A 49 22.14 -1.15 -31.99
CA SER A 49 20.88 -1.65 -32.53
C SER A 49 20.33 -2.82 -31.70
N ASN A 50 21.20 -3.73 -31.24
CA ASN A 50 20.80 -4.86 -30.41
C ASN A 50 20.29 -4.42 -29.02
N ILE A 51 20.89 -3.40 -28.39
CA ILE A 51 20.37 -2.83 -27.13
C ILE A 51 18.96 -2.30 -27.32
N TRP A 52 18.75 -1.49 -28.36
CA TRP A 52 17.45 -0.90 -28.60
C TRP A 52 16.41 -1.92 -29.07
N GLY A 53 16.83 -2.98 -29.78
CA GLY A 53 15.97 -4.12 -30.09
C GLY A 53 15.51 -4.86 -28.83
N VAL A 54 16.38 -5.06 -27.84
CA VAL A 54 15.98 -5.63 -26.53
C VAL A 54 14.98 -4.72 -25.80
N ILE A 55 15.18 -3.39 -25.86
CA ILE A 55 14.25 -2.42 -25.27
C ILE A 55 12.91 -2.42 -26.01
N GLU A 56 12.93 -2.54 -27.34
CA GLU A 56 11.74 -2.63 -28.19
C GLU A 56 10.91 -3.86 -27.86
N GLU A 57 11.53 -5.04 -27.75
CA GLU A 57 10.87 -6.29 -27.33
C GLU A 57 10.22 -6.13 -25.94
N GLY A 58 10.92 -5.49 -25.01
CA GLY A 58 10.36 -5.16 -23.69
C GLY A 58 9.11 -4.28 -23.79
N ALA A 59 9.12 -3.30 -24.68
CA ALA A 59 8.00 -2.38 -24.90
C ALA A 59 6.81 -3.02 -25.64
N TRP A 60 7.04 -4.05 -26.46
CA TRP A 60 5.96 -4.83 -27.09
C TRP A 60 5.17 -5.70 -26.11
N THR A 61 5.71 -6.01 -24.92
CA THR A 61 5.09 -6.89 -23.91
C THR A 61 3.60 -6.58 -23.65
N VAL A 62 3.26 -5.30 -23.44
CA VAL A 62 1.89 -4.90 -23.09
C VAL A 62 0.93 -5.07 -24.28
N PHE A 63 1.42 -4.85 -25.50
CA PHE A 63 0.63 -5.02 -26.73
C PHE A 63 0.45 -6.50 -27.08
N ASN A 64 1.47 -7.33 -26.87
CA ASN A 64 1.44 -8.77 -27.13
C ASN A 64 0.53 -9.54 -26.16
N HIS A 65 0.26 -8.99 -24.99
CA HIS A 65 -0.54 -9.63 -23.93
C HIS A 65 -1.81 -8.85 -23.56
N MET A 66 -2.32 -8.04 -24.48
CA MET A 66 -3.44 -7.14 -24.22
C MET A 66 -4.68 -7.87 -23.73
N GLU A 67 -5.00 -9.06 -24.24
CA GLU A 67 -6.14 -9.87 -23.78
C GLU A 67 -6.04 -10.21 -22.29
N LEU A 68 -4.86 -10.64 -21.84
CA LEU A 68 -4.60 -10.98 -20.44
C LEU A 68 -4.69 -9.74 -19.54
N LEU A 69 -4.20 -8.59 -20.02
CA LEU A 69 -4.32 -7.32 -19.30
C LEU A 69 -5.77 -6.90 -19.10
N PHE A 70 -6.65 -7.12 -20.08
CA PHE A 70 -8.07 -6.84 -19.93
C PHE A 70 -8.77 -7.83 -18.98
N VAL A 71 -8.42 -9.11 -19.05
CA VAL A 71 -8.94 -10.15 -18.14
C VAL A 71 -8.58 -9.88 -16.69
N ILE A 72 -7.38 -9.36 -16.46
CA ILE A 72 -6.85 -8.98 -15.13
C ILE A 72 -7.39 -7.61 -14.71
N GLY A 73 -7.45 -6.63 -15.60
CA GLY A 73 -7.79 -5.25 -15.26
C GLY A 73 -9.27 -4.98 -15.03
N LEU A 74 -10.17 -5.67 -15.74
CA LEU A 74 -11.62 -5.47 -15.58
C LEU A 74 -12.14 -5.81 -14.17
N PRO A 75 -11.76 -6.95 -13.55
CA PRO A 75 -12.19 -7.29 -12.19
C PRO A 75 -11.72 -6.29 -11.13
N ILE A 76 -10.57 -5.65 -11.30
CA ILE A 76 -10.05 -4.62 -10.36
C ILE A 76 -11.08 -3.52 -10.14
N SER A 77 -11.74 -3.07 -11.22
CA SER A 77 -12.67 -1.94 -11.21
C SER A 77 -14.14 -2.33 -11.08
N LEU A 78 -14.50 -3.55 -11.48
CA LEU A 78 -15.89 -3.99 -11.60
C LEU A 78 -16.33 -4.99 -10.52
N ALA A 79 -15.41 -5.68 -9.85
CA ALA A 79 -15.73 -6.50 -8.68
C ALA A 79 -16.20 -5.60 -7.51
N LYS A 80 -17.23 -6.04 -6.80
CA LYS A 80 -17.85 -5.28 -5.69
C LYS A 80 -17.22 -5.59 -4.34
N LYS A 81 -16.50 -6.72 -4.24
CA LYS A 81 -15.86 -7.26 -3.06
C LYS A 81 -14.61 -8.02 -3.49
N ALA A 82 -13.66 -8.21 -2.58
CA ALA A 82 -12.43 -8.99 -2.76
C ALA A 82 -11.81 -8.92 -4.18
N SER A 83 -11.62 -7.71 -4.72
CA SER A 83 -11.25 -7.51 -6.13
C SER A 83 -9.96 -8.24 -6.52
N GLY A 84 -8.96 -8.30 -5.63
CA GLY A 84 -7.74 -9.08 -5.87
C GLY A 84 -8.01 -10.59 -6.10
N ARG A 85 -9.02 -11.16 -5.43
CA ARG A 85 -9.43 -12.55 -5.66
C ARG A 85 -10.21 -12.69 -6.97
N ALA A 86 -11.09 -11.74 -7.28
CA ALA A 86 -11.81 -11.69 -8.57
C ALA A 86 -10.85 -11.61 -9.77
N VAL A 87 -9.71 -10.92 -9.63
CA VAL A 87 -8.66 -10.86 -10.65
C VAL A 87 -8.07 -12.25 -10.91
N MET A 88 -7.65 -12.94 -9.85
CA MET A 88 -7.11 -14.30 -9.95
C MET A 88 -8.12 -15.26 -10.58
N GLU A 89 -9.38 -15.22 -10.13
CA GLU A 89 -10.46 -16.05 -10.66
C GLU A 89 -10.69 -15.80 -12.16
N SER A 90 -10.76 -14.52 -12.57
CA SER A 90 -10.94 -14.12 -13.97
C SER A 90 -9.82 -14.64 -14.87
N PHE A 91 -8.56 -14.50 -14.43
CA PHE A 91 -7.39 -15.04 -15.15
C PHE A 91 -7.48 -16.56 -15.32
N VAL A 92 -7.76 -17.29 -14.24
CA VAL A 92 -7.85 -18.76 -14.28
C VAL A 92 -8.99 -19.23 -15.20
N ILE A 93 -10.15 -18.59 -15.14
CA ILE A 93 -11.31 -18.95 -15.97
C ILE A 93 -11.01 -18.68 -17.45
N TYR A 94 -10.32 -17.59 -17.78
CA TYR A 94 -9.93 -17.28 -19.16
C TYR A 94 -8.89 -18.25 -19.72
N MET A 95 -7.88 -18.60 -18.93
CA MET A 95 -6.88 -19.61 -19.35
C MET A 95 -7.53 -20.99 -19.51
N THR A 96 -8.48 -21.34 -18.65
CA THR A 96 -9.29 -22.57 -18.78
C THR A 96 -10.10 -22.56 -20.08
N TRP A 97 -10.75 -21.44 -20.41
CA TRP A 97 -11.51 -21.29 -21.65
C TRP A 97 -10.65 -21.47 -22.91
N ASN A 98 -9.46 -20.85 -22.95
CA ASN A 98 -8.51 -21.03 -24.07
C ASN A 98 -7.98 -22.46 -24.18
N THR A 99 -7.72 -23.11 -23.05
CA THR A 99 -7.31 -24.53 -23.02
C THR A 99 -8.41 -25.44 -23.56
N PHE A 100 -9.67 -25.18 -23.20
CA PHE A 100 -10.80 -25.91 -23.76
C PHE A 100 -10.97 -25.65 -25.25
N MET A 101 -10.84 -24.42 -25.73
CA MET A 101 -10.92 -24.12 -27.16
C MET A 101 -9.85 -24.87 -27.95
N ASN A 102 -8.60 -24.85 -27.49
CA ASN A 102 -7.51 -25.63 -28.10
C ASN A 102 -7.86 -27.13 -28.18
N ALA A 103 -8.28 -27.73 -27.06
CA ALA A 103 -8.63 -29.14 -27.01
C ALA A 103 -9.83 -29.50 -27.92
N ILE A 104 -10.86 -28.63 -27.96
CA ILE A 104 -12.05 -28.80 -28.79
C ILE A 104 -11.68 -28.79 -30.28
N LEU A 105 -10.86 -27.83 -30.71
CA LEU A 105 -10.45 -27.68 -32.12
C LEU A 105 -9.52 -28.79 -32.59
N GLN A 106 -8.72 -29.38 -31.69
CA GLN A 106 -7.92 -30.58 -32.00
C GLN A 106 -8.77 -31.86 -32.06
N THR A 107 -9.86 -31.90 -31.29
CA THR A 107 -10.72 -33.10 -31.21
C THR A 107 -11.75 -33.14 -32.33
N TRP A 108 -12.31 -31.98 -32.69
CA TRP A 108 -13.38 -31.86 -33.68
C TRP A 108 -13.02 -30.83 -34.75
N ASN A 109 -13.35 -31.15 -36.00
CA ASN A 109 -13.08 -30.25 -37.11
C ASN A 109 -14.15 -29.15 -37.21
N PHE A 110 -13.75 -27.93 -36.88
CA PHE A 110 -14.55 -26.71 -37.06
C PHE A 110 -14.04 -25.82 -38.21
N GLY A 111 -13.19 -26.35 -39.09
CA GLY A 111 -12.62 -25.60 -40.22
C GLY A 111 -11.43 -24.71 -39.85
N VAL A 112 -10.74 -25.01 -38.75
CA VAL A 112 -9.59 -24.25 -38.24
C VAL A 112 -8.43 -25.21 -38.03
N ASP A 113 -7.26 -24.90 -38.60
CA ASP A 113 -6.05 -25.72 -38.48
C ASP A 113 -5.05 -25.08 -37.52
N LEU A 114 -4.97 -25.61 -36.28
CA LEU A 114 -4.05 -25.11 -35.25
C LEU A 114 -2.58 -25.51 -35.47
N SER A 115 -2.26 -26.27 -36.52
CA SER A 115 -0.88 -26.71 -36.80
C SER A 115 0.00 -25.64 -37.41
N ASP A 116 -0.61 -24.58 -37.94
CA ASP A 116 0.06 -23.39 -38.45
C ASP A 116 -0.21 -22.20 -37.50
N PRO A 117 0.74 -21.87 -36.60
CA PRO A 117 0.61 -20.75 -35.67
C PRO A 117 0.52 -19.38 -36.36
N GLU A 118 0.90 -19.30 -37.64
CA GLU A 118 0.87 -18.09 -38.45
C GLU A 118 -0.44 -17.97 -39.25
N ALA A 119 -1.30 -18.99 -39.19
CA ALA A 119 -2.59 -18.95 -39.87
C ALA A 119 -3.48 -17.83 -39.31
N ILE A 120 -4.13 -17.13 -40.23
CA ILE A 120 -5.02 -16.00 -39.92
C ILE A 120 -6.17 -16.49 -39.02
N GLY A 121 -6.35 -15.83 -37.87
CA GLY A 121 -7.39 -16.18 -36.89
C GLY A 121 -6.95 -17.13 -35.78
N ILE A 122 -5.64 -17.40 -35.68
CA ILE A 122 -5.03 -18.21 -34.62
C ILE A 122 -4.02 -17.34 -33.86
N LYS A 123 -3.95 -17.50 -32.53
CA LYS A 123 -3.03 -16.75 -31.67
C LYS A 123 -2.58 -17.59 -30.48
N SER A 124 -1.37 -17.35 -30.00
CA SER A 124 -0.89 -17.90 -28.73
C SER A 124 -1.23 -16.96 -27.57
N ILE A 125 -2.06 -17.44 -26.63
CA ILE A 125 -2.46 -16.67 -25.44
C ILE A 125 -1.94 -17.41 -24.21
N GLY A 126 -1.00 -16.80 -23.49
CA GLY A 126 -0.41 -17.38 -22.28
C GLY A 126 0.20 -18.77 -22.51
N GLY A 127 0.74 -19.03 -23.71
CA GLY A 127 1.33 -20.31 -24.10
C GLY A 127 0.34 -21.33 -24.69
N VAL A 128 -0.93 -20.98 -24.86
CA VAL A 128 -1.95 -21.84 -25.49
C VAL A 128 -2.28 -21.34 -26.89
N THR A 129 -2.01 -22.14 -27.92
CA THR A 129 -2.46 -21.87 -29.30
C THR A 129 -3.96 -22.03 -29.40
N THR A 130 -4.67 -20.98 -29.77
CA THR A 130 -6.15 -20.93 -29.69
C THR A 130 -6.70 -20.02 -30.79
N LEU A 131 -8.03 -19.97 -30.91
CA LEU A 131 -8.69 -19.01 -31.79
C LEU A 131 -8.42 -17.57 -31.34
N ASP A 132 -7.99 -16.74 -32.27
CA ASP A 132 -7.89 -15.31 -32.04
C ASP A 132 -9.29 -14.69 -32.02
N THR A 133 -9.83 -14.53 -30.81
CA THR A 133 -11.10 -13.83 -30.56
C THR A 133 -10.91 -12.37 -30.18
N SER A 134 -9.66 -11.88 -30.25
CA SER A 134 -9.23 -10.55 -29.82
C SER A 134 -9.67 -10.24 -28.36
N ILE A 135 -9.66 -8.96 -28.01
CA ILE A 135 -10.05 -8.45 -26.68
C ILE A 135 -11.52 -8.79 -26.35
N ILE A 136 -12.36 -9.08 -27.35
CA ILE A 136 -13.76 -9.43 -27.14
C ILE A 136 -13.91 -10.71 -26.31
N GLY A 137 -13.14 -11.76 -26.63
CA GLY A 137 -13.12 -12.98 -25.85
C GLY A 137 -12.70 -12.72 -24.39
N ALA A 138 -11.65 -11.93 -24.20
CA ALA A 138 -11.19 -11.48 -22.89
C ALA A 138 -12.27 -10.73 -22.09
N ILE A 139 -12.94 -9.75 -22.69
CA ILE A 139 -14.00 -8.96 -22.04
C ILE A 139 -15.19 -9.85 -21.67
N LEU A 140 -15.60 -10.75 -22.58
CA LEU A 140 -16.72 -11.67 -22.37
C LEU A 140 -16.47 -12.55 -21.14
N ILE A 141 -15.33 -13.25 -21.12
CA ILE A 141 -15.01 -14.20 -20.06
C ILE A 141 -14.71 -13.48 -18.74
N ALA A 142 -14.03 -12.33 -18.76
CA ALA A 142 -13.86 -11.50 -17.58
C ALA A 142 -15.22 -11.04 -17.02
N GLY A 143 -16.15 -10.66 -17.89
CA GLY A 143 -17.52 -10.32 -17.51
C GLY A 143 -18.25 -11.46 -16.81
N VAL A 144 -18.12 -12.69 -17.33
CA VAL A 144 -18.65 -13.91 -16.70
C VAL A 144 -18.02 -14.14 -15.33
N ALA A 145 -16.69 -14.07 -15.23
CA ALA A 145 -15.97 -14.24 -13.97
C ALA A 145 -16.38 -13.18 -12.92
N ILE A 146 -16.46 -11.91 -13.31
CA ILE A 146 -16.91 -10.81 -12.45
C ILE A 146 -18.35 -11.02 -11.98
N TYR A 147 -19.23 -11.51 -12.85
CA TYR A 147 -20.60 -11.85 -12.49
C TYR A 147 -20.64 -12.96 -11.45
N LEU A 148 -19.93 -14.06 -11.70
CA LEU A 148 -19.86 -15.21 -10.80
C LEU A 148 -19.27 -14.81 -9.44
N HIS A 149 -18.17 -14.05 -9.43
CA HIS A 149 -17.55 -13.53 -8.21
C HIS A 149 -18.52 -12.67 -7.40
N ASN A 150 -19.12 -11.67 -8.03
CA ASN A 150 -20.04 -10.76 -7.34
C ASN A 150 -21.25 -11.49 -6.76
N ARG A 151 -21.71 -12.56 -7.42
CA ARG A 151 -22.90 -13.31 -7.04
C ARG A 151 -22.63 -14.39 -6.00
N PHE A 152 -21.56 -15.16 -6.16
CA PHE A 152 -21.37 -16.45 -5.46
C PHE A 152 -20.19 -16.52 -4.50
N TYR A 153 -19.31 -15.50 -4.47
CA TYR A 153 -18.13 -15.53 -3.61
C TYR A 153 -18.42 -15.74 -2.11
N ASP A 154 -19.53 -15.21 -1.57
CA ASP A 154 -19.90 -15.41 -0.15
C ASP A 154 -20.87 -16.59 0.05
N THR A 155 -21.01 -17.49 -0.93
CA THR A 155 -21.92 -18.64 -0.80
C THR A 155 -21.33 -19.63 0.20
N THR A 156 -22.10 -19.94 1.24
CA THR A 156 -21.75 -20.97 2.21
C THR A 156 -22.05 -22.35 1.66
N LEU A 157 -21.04 -23.21 1.62
CA LEU A 157 -21.18 -24.63 1.26
C LEU A 157 -21.35 -25.48 2.53
N PRO A 158 -21.94 -26.69 2.42
CA PRO A 158 -21.94 -27.66 3.51
C PRO A 158 -20.52 -27.92 4.04
N GLU A 159 -20.40 -28.25 5.32
CA GLU A 159 -19.13 -28.29 6.04
C GLU A 159 -18.07 -29.20 5.37
N TRP A 160 -18.46 -30.35 4.83
CA TRP A 160 -17.58 -31.27 4.10
C TRP A 160 -17.08 -30.72 2.74
N LEU A 161 -17.72 -29.69 2.19
CA LEU A 161 -17.31 -28.94 1.01
C LEU A 161 -16.71 -27.56 1.35
N GLY A 162 -16.53 -27.24 2.64
CA GLY A 162 -16.11 -25.92 3.09
C GLY A 162 -14.83 -25.41 2.43
N VAL A 163 -13.87 -26.31 2.14
CA VAL A 163 -12.60 -26.03 1.44
C VAL A 163 -12.80 -25.43 0.04
N PHE A 164 -13.93 -25.71 -0.60
CA PHE A 164 -14.26 -25.19 -1.93
C PHE A 164 -15.02 -23.87 -1.89
N SER A 165 -15.25 -23.24 -0.73
CA SER A 165 -15.97 -21.96 -0.65
C SER A 165 -15.14 -20.78 -1.18
N GLY A 166 -15.77 -19.62 -1.39
CA GLY A 166 -15.04 -18.41 -1.83
C GLY A 166 -14.57 -18.50 -3.27
N SER A 167 -13.29 -18.18 -3.50
CA SER A 167 -12.69 -18.18 -4.84
C SER A 167 -12.69 -19.55 -5.51
N SER A 168 -12.46 -20.61 -4.74
CA SER A 168 -12.52 -21.99 -5.25
C SER A 168 -13.89 -22.30 -5.85
N PHE A 169 -14.97 -21.84 -5.20
CA PHE A 169 -16.34 -22.05 -5.69
C PHE A 169 -16.60 -21.28 -6.98
N VAL A 170 -16.13 -20.03 -7.04
CA VAL A 170 -16.26 -19.19 -8.24
C VAL A 170 -15.50 -19.79 -9.42
N VAL A 171 -14.28 -20.31 -9.21
CA VAL A 171 -13.49 -20.99 -10.24
C VAL A 171 -14.17 -22.28 -10.69
N ILE A 172 -14.76 -23.07 -9.79
CA ILE A 172 -15.52 -24.28 -10.16
C ILE A 172 -16.70 -23.91 -11.08
N LEU A 173 -17.48 -22.89 -10.72
CA LEU A 173 -18.58 -22.42 -11.57
C LEU A 173 -18.07 -21.86 -12.91
N GLY A 174 -16.95 -21.16 -12.88
CA GLY A 174 -16.28 -20.63 -14.06
C GLY A 174 -15.77 -21.72 -14.99
N PHE A 175 -15.21 -22.80 -14.47
CA PHE A 175 -14.78 -23.98 -15.24
C PHE A 175 -15.98 -24.62 -15.95
N VAL A 176 -17.08 -24.83 -15.23
CA VAL A 176 -18.33 -25.39 -15.81
C VAL A 176 -18.89 -24.46 -16.88
N ALA A 177 -18.83 -23.14 -16.69
CA ALA A 177 -19.29 -22.16 -17.68
C ALA A 177 -18.34 -22.05 -18.89
N ALA A 178 -17.03 -22.18 -18.70
CA ALA A 178 -16.03 -22.03 -19.75
C ALA A 178 -16.16 -23.11 -20.84
N LEU A 179 -16.50 -24.35 -20.48
CA LEU A 179 -16.61 -25.46 -21.45
C LEU A 179 -17.66 -25.21 -22.55
N PRO A 180 -18.95 -24.96 -22.24
CA PRO A 180 -19.95 -24.68 -23.29
C PRO A 180 -19.67 -23.36 -24.03
N LEU A 181 -19.07 -22.36 -23.36
CA LEU A 181 -18.66 -21.11 -24.01
C LEU A 181 -17.52 -21.33 -25.02
N ALA A 182 -16.55 -22.20 -24.72
CA ALA A 182 -15.47 -22.58 -25.64
C ALA A 182 -16.01 -23.33 -26.85
N PHE A 183 -16.94 -24.27 -26.65
CA PHE A 183 -17.58 -25.00 -27.75
C PHE A 183 -18.39 -24.07 -28.65
N LEU A 184 -19.16 -23.15 -28.06
CA LEU A 184 -19.92 -22.15 -28.82
C LEU A 184 -18.99 -21.23 -29.62
N ALA A 185 -17.89 -20.78 -29.03
CA ALA A 185 -16.90 -19.96 -29.72
C ALA A 185 -16.24 -20.70 -30.89
N ALA A 186 -15.85 -21.97 -30.70
CA ALA A 186 -15.28 -22.81 -31.76
C ALA A 186 -16.23 -22.99 -32.96
N TRP A 187 -17.54 -22.96 -32.73
CA TRP A 187 -18.53 -23.07 -33.80
C TRP A 187 -18.88 -21.73 -34.46
N VAL A 188 -19.04 -20.66 -33.66
CA VAL A 188 -19.55 -19.36 -34.14
C VAL A 188 -18.46 -18.48 -34.72
N TRP A 189 -17.23 -18.58 -34.21
CA TRP A 189 -16.14 -17.69 -34.59
C TRP A 189 -15.60 -17.92 -36.01
N PRO A 190 -15.37 -19.16 -36.50
CA PRO A 190 -14.82 -19.37 -37.84
C PRO A 190 -15.66 -18.75 -38.98
N PRO A 191 -17.00 -18.85 -39.00
CA PRO A 191 -17.81 -18.13 -39.99
C PRO A 191 -17.70 -16.60 -39.91
N ILE A 192 -17.49 -16.05 -38.71
CA ILE A 192 -17.22 -14.61 -38.53
C ILE A 192 -15.87 -14.26 -39.13
N GLN A 193 -14.84 -15.08 -38.88
CA GLN A 193 -13.50 -14.93 -39.44
C GLN A 193 -13.52 -14.96 -40.97
N ASP A 194 -14.26 -15.89 -41.57
CA ASP A 194 -14.45 -15.96 -43.03
C ASP A 194 -15.12 -14.69 -43.59
N GLY A 195 -16.10 -14.15 -42.86
CA GLY A 195 -16.75 -12.88 -43.23
C GLY A 195 -15.78 -11.70 -43.22
N ILE A 196 -14.87 -11.65 -42.23
CA ILE A 196 -13.81 -10.64 -42.16
C ILE A 196 -12.84 -10.83 -43.34
N ALA A 197 -12.44 -12.06 -43.67
CA ALA A 197 -11.54 -12.34 -44.81
C ALA A 197 -12.14 -11.90 -46.15
N GLN A 198 -13.45 -12.14 -46.37
CA GLN A 198 -14.15 -11.67 -47.58
C GLN A 198 -14.20 -10.14 -47.66
N LEU A 199 -14.40 -9.47 -46.51
CA LEU A 199 -14.38 -8.02 -46.43
C LEU A 199 -12.99 -7.45 -46.77
N GLN A 200 -11.91 -8.10 -46.34
CA GLN A 200 -10.53 -7.74 -46.70
C GLN A 200 -10.33 -7.82 -48.22
N GLY A 201 -10.73 -8.93 -48.85
CA GLY A 201 -10.64 -9.08 -50.31
C GLY A 201 -11.47 -8.04 -51.07
N PHE A 202 -12.67 -7.72 -50.58
CA PHE A 202 -13.49 -6.63 -51.13
C PHE A 202 -12.78 -5.27 -51.04
N MET A 203 -12.19 -4.93 -49.89
CA MET A 203 -11.44 -3.68 -49.72
C MET A 203 -10.23 -3.63 -50.65
N ALA A 204 -9.41 -4.69 -50.70
CA ALA A 204 -8.25 -4.79 -51.57
C ALA A 204 -8.57 -4.55 -53.06
N SER A 205 -9.72 -5.05 -53.54
CA SER A 205 -10.14 -4.92 -54.95
C SER A 205 -10.87 -3.62 -55.30
N SER A 206 -11.24 -2.79 -54.32
CA SER A 206 -12.13 -1.63 -54.50
C SER A 206 -11.40 -0.30 -54.74
N GLY A 207 -10.09 -0.31 -54.94
CA GLY A 207 -9.27 0.89 -55.21
C GLY A 207 -9.44 1.97 -54.12
N THR A 208 -9.62 3.23 -54.51
CA THR A 208 -9.76 4.36 -53.57
C THR A 208 -10.91 4.18 -52.59
N ILE A 209 -12.04 3.60 -53.02
CA ILE A 209 -13.19 3.33 -52.11
C ILE A 209 -12.80 2.27 -51.08
N GLY A 210 -12.05 1.25 -51.50
CA GLY A 210 -11.49 0.22 -50.64
C GLY A 210 -10.64 0.79 -49.51
N VAL A 211 -9.71 1.70 -49.84
CA VAL A 211 -8.88 2.44 -48.86
C VAL A 211 -9.74 3.22 -47.86
N GLY A 212 -10.81 3.87 -48.33
CA GLY A 212 -11.74 4.58 -47.46
C GLY A 212 -12.49 3.67 -46.48
N ILE A 213 -13.04 2.57 -46.98
CA ILE A 213 -13.75 1.59 -46.15
C ILE A 213 -12.81 0.98 -45.11
N TYR A 214 -11.59 0.65 -45.52
CA TYR A 214 -10.54 0.15 -44.65
C TYR A 214 -10.23 1.11 -43.49
N VAL A 215 -9.91 2.38 -43.79
CA VAL A 215 -9.59 3.36 -42.74
C VAL A 215 -10.81 3.66 -41.87
N PHE A 216 -12.03 3.68 -42.45
CA PHE A 216 -13.26 3.85 -41.67
C PHE A 216 -13.45 2.72 -40.67
N LEU A 217 -13.30 1.46 -41.12
CA LEU A 217 -13.50 0.28 -40.30
C LEU A 217 -12.41 0.15 -39.22
N GLU A 218 -11.15 0.40 -39.55
CA GLU A 218 -10.06 0.42 -38.57
C GLU A 218 -10.35 1.48 -37.48
N ARG A 219 -10.77 2.69 -37.86
CA ARG A 219 -11.05 3.75 -36.87
C ARG A 219 -12.31 3.47 -36.05
N ILE A 220 -13.41 3.08 -36.67
CA ILE A 220 -14.69 2.89 -35.95
C ILE A 220 -14.67 1.66 -35.02
N LEU A 221 -13.89 0.64 -35.36
CA LEU A 221 -13.74 -0.59 -34.58
C LEU A 221 -12.65 -0.51 -33.50
N LEU A 222 -11.84 0.56 -33.49
CA LEU A 222 -10.82 0.82 -32.46
C LEU A 222 -11.30 0.54 -31.01
N PRO A 223 -12.51 0.97 -30.58
CA PRO A 223 -12.99 0.77 -29.20
C PRO A 223 -13.25 -0.69 -28.84
N THR A 224 -13.38 -1.56 -29.85
CA THR A 224 -13.72 -2.98 -29.70
C THR A 224 -12.51 -3.90 -29.82
N GLY A 225 -11.35 -3.38 -30.22
CA GLY A 225 -10.18 -4.20 -30.58
C GLY A 225 -10.30 -4.87 -31.95
N LEU A 226 -11.48 -4.95 -32.56
CA LEU A 226 -11.67 -5.62 -33.87
C LEU A 226 -10.95 -4.95 -35.04
N HIS A 227 -10.45 -3.72 -34.86
CA HIS A 227 -9.63 -3.05 -35.85
C HIS A 227 -8.36 -3.83 -36.22
N HIS A 228 -7.82 -4.69 -35.33
CA HIS A 228 -6.69 -5.58 -35.63
C HIS A 228 -7.00 -6.53 -36.80
N PHE A 229 -8.21 -7.06 -36.88
CA PHE A 229 -8.66 -7.90 -38.00
C PHE A 229 -8.82 -7.12 -39.31
N ILE A 230 -8.90 -5.80 -39.23
CA ILE A 230 -8.94 -4.95 -40.40
C ILE A 230 -7.52 -4.70 -40.90
N TYR A 231 -6.59 -4.24 -40.05
CA TYR A 231 -5.28 -3.79 -40.50
C TYR A 231 -4.21 -4.89 -40.60
N GLN A 232 -4.15 -5.85 -39.66
CA GLN A 232 -3.03 -6.82 -39.61
C GLN A 232 -2.86 -7.62 -40.92
N PRO A 233 -3.93 -8.07 -41.58
CA PRO A 233 -3.78 -8.82 -42.83
C PRO A 233 -3.28 -7.98 -44.00
N PHE A 234 -3.34 -6.65 -43.93
CA PHE A 234 -2.75 -5.74 -44.91
C PHE A 234 -1.32 -5.33 -44.53
N ASP A 235 -1.08 -5.05 -43.25
CA ASP A 235 0.21 -4.61 -42.72
C ASP A 235 1.26 -5.73 -42.76
N LEU A 236 0.86 -6.93 -42.32
CA LEU A 236 1.74 -8.10 -42.09
C LEU A 236 1.31 -9.32 -42.92
N GLY A 237 0.04 -9.38 -43.31
CA GLY A 237 -0.51 -10.51 -44.06
C GLY A 237 -0.54 -10.31 -45.58
N PRO A 238 -0.96 -11.34 -46.33
CA PRO A 238 -0.94 -11.33 -47.80
C PRO A 238 -2.16 -10.65 -48.44
N ALA A 239 -2.91 -9.80 -47.74
CA ALA A 239 -4.21 -9.29 -48.25
C ALA A 239 -4.08 -8.45 -49.52
N VAL A 240 -2.93 -7.79 -49.73
CA VAL A 240 -2.64 -6.97 -50.92
C VAL A 240 -1.26 -7.23 -51.54
N VAL A 241 -0.26 -7.57 -50.73
CA VAL A 241 1.09 -7.98 -51.18
C VAL A 241 1.60 -9.11 -50.30
N GLN A 242 2.37 -10.04 -50.86
CA GLN A 242 2.94 -11.16 -50.11
C GLN A 242 3.87 -10.64 -49.00
N GLY A 243 3.70 -11.13 -47.77
CA GLY A 243 4.51 -10.69 -46.62
C GLY A 243 4.10 -9.34 -46.00
N GLY A 244 3.00 -8.74 -46.47
CA GLY A 244 2.47 -7.49 -45.91
C GLY A 244 3.07 -6.23 -46.50
N THR A 245 2.29 -5.15 -46.44
CA THR A 245 2.64 -3.83 -46.98
C THR A 245 3.83 -3.18 -46.26
N ILE A 246 4.06 -3.49 -44.98
CA ILE A 246 5.20 -2.94 -44.22
C ILE A 246 6.51 -3.51 -44.76
N SER A 247 6.64 -4.84 -44.81
CA SER A 247 7.84 -5.55 -45.29
C SER A 247 8.14 -5.15 -46.73
N TYR A 248 7.12 -5.19 -47.60
CA TYR A 248 7.27 -4.80 -49.01
C TYR A 248 7.84 -3.39 -49.16
N TRP A 249 7.35 -2.41 -48.39
CA TRP A 249 7.82 -1.03 -48.47
C TRP A 249 9.30 -0.90 -48.12
N PHE A 250 9.76 -1.54 -47.05
CA PHE A 250 11.16 -1.45 -46.63
C PHE A 250 12.11 -2.20 -47.56
N GLU A 251 11.72 -3.37 -48.06
CA GLU A 251 12.51 -4.15 -49.02
C GLU A 251 12.72 -3.38 -50.35
N HIS A 252 11.70 -2.63 -50.78
CA HIS A 252 11.72 -1.91 -52.07
C HIS A 252 11.97 -0.40 -51.90
N LEU A 253 12.28 0.08 -50.69
CA LEU A 253 12.35 1.51 -50.36
C LEU A 253 13.34 2.26 -51.25
N SER A 254 14.52 1.69 -51.47
CA SER A 254 15.58 2.30 -52.28
C SER A 254 15.20 2.38 -53.76
N GLU A 255 14.52 1.36 -54.29
CA GLU A 255 14.04 1.34 -55.67
C GLU A 255 12.94 2.38 -55.89
N ILE A 256 11.94 2.39 -55.00
CA ILE A 256 10.83 3.36 -55.03
C ILE A 256 11.36 4.79 -54.93
N ALA A 257 12.30 5.06 -54.00
CA ALA A 257 12.88 6.39 -53.80
C ALA A 257 13.61 6.93 -55.03
N ASN A 258 14.26 6.05 -55.81
CA ASN A 258 15.07 6.42 -56.98
C ASN A 258 14.27 6.47 -58.29
N SER A 259 13.04 5.96 -58.31
CA SER A 259 12.16 6.02 -59.47
C SER A 259 11.49 7.41 -59.65
N THR A 260 11.10 7.73 -60.88
CA THR A 260 10.32 8.93 -61.22
C THR A 260 8.87 8.60 -61.60
N GLU A 261 8.47 7.32 -61.56
CA GLU A 261 7.07 6.90 -61.75
C GLU A 261 6.20 7.26 -60.55
N SER A 262 4.87 7.27 -60.69
CA SER A 262 4.02 7.67 -59.57
C SER A 262 4.05 6.63 -58.43
N LEU A 263 4.06 7.09 -57.18
CA LEU A 263 4.04 6.19 -56.01
C LEU A 263 2.85 5.22 -56.02
N ARG A 264 1.72 5.64 -56.60
CA ARG A 264 0.52 4.81 -56.72
C ARG A 264 0.68 3.69 -57.75
N GLU A 265 1.53 3.85 -58.77
CA GLU A 265 1.89 2.78 -59.72
C GLU A 265 2.95 1.86 -59.12
N LEU A 266 3.95 2.43 -58.46
CA LEU A 266 5.05 1.68 -57.82
C LEU A 266 4.59 0.86 -56.62
N PHE A 267 3.65 1.38 -55.84
CA PHE A 267 3.12 0.71 -54.66
C PHE A 267 1.61 0.94 -54.47
N PRO A 268 0.73 0.31 -55.27
CA PRO A 268 -0.71 0.51 -55.16
C PRO A 268 -1.28 0.14 -53.78
N GLY A 269 -0.67 -0.85 -53.10
CA GLY A 269 -1.07 -1.32 -51.77
C GLY A 269 -0.81 -0.33 -50.63
N GLY A 270 0.02 0.69 -50.84
CA GLY A 270 0.35 1.69 -49.82
C GLY A 270 -0.85 2.51 -49.32
N GLY A 271 -1.95 2.58 -50.07
CA GLY A 271 -3.20 3.18 -49.60
C GLY A 271 -3.75 2.53 -48.32
N PHE A 272 -3.50 1.24 -48.10
CA PHE A 272 -3.92 0.51 -46.90
C PHE A 272 -3.01 0.72 -45.68
N GLN A 273 -2.04 1.64 -45.78
CA GLN A 273 -1.26 2.14 -44.64
C GLN A 273 -1.77 3.51 -44.13
N PHE A 274 -2.83 4.04 -44.74
CA PHE A 274 -3.27 5.40 -44.48
C PHE A 274 -4.08 5.55 -43.18
N GLN A 275 -4.34 4.45 -42.47
CA GLN A 275 -4.92 4.49 -41.13
C GLN A 275 -4.09 5.38 -40.21
N ASN A 276 -2.76 5.39 -40.35
CA ASN A 276 -1.89 6.16 -39.48
C ASN A 276 -1.85 7.67 -39.78
N VAL A 277 -2.34 8.10 -40.95
CA VAL A 277 -2.32 9.52 -41.35
C VAL A 277 -3.19 10.38 -40.42
N SER A 278 -4.38 9.89 -40.04
CA SER A 278 -5.28 10.62 -39.13
C SER A 278 -4.67 10.80 -37.74
N LYS A 279 -3.75 9.93 -37.34
CA LYS A 279 -3.07 9.98 -36.04
C LYS A 279 -2.19 11.24 -35.90
N VAL A 280 -1.69 11.76 -37.02
CA VAL A 280 -0.90 12.99 -37.07
C VAL A 280 -1.79 14.24 -37.21
N PHE A 281 -2.73 14.24 -38.15
CA PHE A 281 -3.43 15.48 -38.51
C PHE A 281 -4.73 15.73 -37.72
N ALA A 282 -5.44 14.68 -37.31
CA ALA A 282 -6.70 14.84 -36.58
C ALA A 282 -6.50 15.46 -35.18
N PRO A 283 -5.47 15.10 -34.39
CA PRO A 283 -5.27 15.71 -33.07
C PRO A 283 -5.05 17.21 -33.11
N ILE A 284 -4.46 17.75 -34.18
CA ILE A 284 -4.27 19.19 -34.39
C ILE A 284 -5.64 19.89 -34.44
N GLY A 285 -6.54 19.40 -35.29
CA GLY A 285 -7.87 19.98 -35.48
C GLY A 285 -8.80 19.75 -34.30
N ILE A 286 -8.88 18.51 -33.82
CA ILE A 286 -9.72 18.12 -32.68
C ILE A 286 -9.26 18.82 -31.40
N GLY A 287 -7.95 18.82 -31.14
CA GLY A 287 -7.37 19.47 -29.96
C GLY A 287 -7.58 20.99 -29.99
N GLY A 288 -7.37 21.61 -31.16
CA GLY A 288 -7.71 23.00 -31.39
C GLY A 288 -9.18 23.30 -31.13
N ALA A 289 -10.10 22.44 -31.60
CA ALA A 289 -11.53 22.59 -31.37
C ALA A 289 -11.89 22.46 -29.88
N PHE A 290 -11.29 21.52 -29.15
CA PHE A 290 -11.51 21.37 -27.72
C PHE A 290 -11.03 22.60 -26.95
N ILE A 291 -9.83 23.10 -27.24
CA ILE A 291 -9.29 24.31 -26.60
C ILE A 291 -10.15 25.53 -26.94
N ALA A 292 -10.53 25.71 -28.21
CA ALA A 292 -11.33 26.86 -28.66
C ALA A 292 -12.77 26.86 -28.14
N THR A 293 -13.33 25.67 -27.90
CA THR A 293 -14.69 25.53 -27.38
C THR A 293 -14.74 25.35 -25.87
N SER A 294 -13.60 25.11 -25.19
CA SER A 294 -13.52 25.10 -23.73
C SER A 294 -13.97 26.42 -23.13
N LYS A 295 -14.57 26.35 -21.95
CA LYS A 295 -14.95 27.54 -21.18
C LYS A 295 -13.69 28.32 -20.77
N PRO A 296 -13.72 29.66 -20.73
CA PRO A 296 -12.56 30.49 -20.39
C PRO A 296 -11.81 30.01 -19.14
N GLU A 297 -12.55 29.66 -18.09
CA GLU A 297 -12.05 29.19 -16.78
C GLU A 297 -11.38 27.80 -16.83
N ASN A 298 -11.68 26.98 -17.84
CA ASN A 298 -11.14 25.63 -18.01
C ASN A 298 -10.11 25.56 -19.14
N ARG A 299 -9.83 26.66 -19.85
CA ARG A 299 -8.97 26.66 -21.03
C ARG A 299 -7.55 26.19 -20.72
N GLN A 300 -6.96 26.66 -19.62
CA GLN A 300 -5.60 26.26 -19.24
C GLN A 300 -5.51 24.78 -18.86
N LYS A 301 -6.53 24.23 -18.17
CA LYS A 301 -6.61 22.80 -17.85
C LYS A 301 -6.84 21.95 -19.10
N THR A 302 -7.68 22.45 -20.01
CA THR A 302 -7.93 21.82 -21.30
C THR A 302 -6.65 21.77 -22.10
N MET A 303 -5.89 22.87 -22.16
CA MET A 303 -4.57 22.90 -22.78
C MET A 303 -3.58 21.93 -22.12
N ALA A 304 -3.51 21.90 -20.79
CA ALA A 304 -2.62 20.99 -20.06
C ALA A 304 -2.94 19.50 -20.28
N LEU A 305 -4.19 19.16 -20.61
CA LEU A 305 -4.60 17.80 -20.94
C LEU A 305 -4.44 17.48 -22.44
N VAL A 306 -4.96 18.37 -23.29
CA VAL A 306 -5.09 18.18 -24.74
C VAL A 306 -3.74 18.33 -25.43
N ILE A 307 -2.89 19.27 -25.01
CA ILE A 307 -1.60 19.52 -25.69
C ILE A 307 -0.66 18.31 -25.55
N PRO A 308 -0.37 17.77 -24.34
CA PRO A 308 0.53 16.62 -24.23
C PRO A 308 -0.01 15.38 -24.94
N THR A 309 -1.30 15.07 -24.77
CA THR A 309 -1.91 13.88 -25.40
C THR A 309 -1.99 14.01 -26.93
N ALA A 310 -2.29 15.20 -27.46
CA ALA A 310 -2.23 15.48 -28.89
C ALA A 310 -0.80 15.42 -29.42
N LEU A 311 0.19 15.96 -28.70
CA LEU A 311 1.60 15.89 -29.10
C LEU A 311 2.11 14.45 -29.12
N THR A 312 1.74 13.63 -28.13
CA THR A 312 2.06 12.20 -28.13
C THR A 312 1.44 11.51 -29.36
N ALA A 313 0.16 11.74 -29.62
CA ALA A 313 -0.51 11.20 -30.81
C ALA A 313 0.18 11.65 -32.12
N ILE A 314 0.50 12.94 -32.24
CA ILE A 314 1.15 13.52 -33.42
C ILE A 314 2.53 12.93 -33.65
N LEU A 315 3.37 12.87 -32.62
CA LEU A 315 4.78 12.49 -32.75
C LEU A 315 4.97 10.98 -32.86
N SER A 316 4.29 10.23 -31.97
CA SER A 316 4.51 8.79 -31.79
C SER A 316 3.43 7.92 -32.44
N GLY A 317 2.24 8.47 -32.71
CA GLY A 317 1.13 7.70 -33.26
C GLY A 317 0.25 6.98 -32.26
N ILE A 318 0.50 7.15 -30.97
CA ILE A 318 -0.31 6.55 -29.92
C ILE A 318 -1.50 7.49 -29.71
N THR A 319 -2.61 7.19 -30.35
CA THR A 319 -3.79 8.06 -30.35
C THR A 319 -4.76 7.74 -29.24
N GLU A 320 -4.70 6.56 -28.65
CA GLU A 320 -5.65 6.06 -27.66
C GLU A 320 -5.81 7.03 -26.48
N PRO A 321 -4.74 7.56 -25.84
CA PRO A 321 -4.89 8.54 -24.76
C PRO A 321 -5.59 9.83 -25.18
N PHE A 322 -5.47 10.24 -26.46
CA PHE A 322 -6.08 11.44 -27.01
C PHE A 322 -7.51 11.19 -27.50
N GLU A 323 -7.73 10.15 -28.31
CA GLU A 323 -9.03 9.76 -28.86
C GLU A 323 -9.99 9.34 -27.75
N PHE A 324 -9.49 8.73 -26.68
CA PHE A 324 -10.32 8.33 -25.53
C PHE A 324 -10.85 9.53 -24.73
N THR A 325 -10.26 10.72 -24.89
CA THR A 325 -10.80 11.96 -24.29
C THR A 325 -12.17 12.35 -24.83
N PHE A 326 -12.59 11.79 -25.96
CA PHE A 326 -13.91 12.04 -26.53
C PHE A 326 -14.66 10.80 -27.01
N LEU A 327 -13.98 9.67 -27.26
CA LEU A 327 -14.60 8.42 -27.68
C LEU A 327 -15.77 8.00 -26.77
N PHE A 328 -15.54 7.99 -25.45
CA PHE A 328 -16.53 7.52 -24.48
C PHE A 328 -17.49 8.61 -24.00
N LEU A 329 -17.12 9.89 -24.17
CA LEU A 329 -17.91 11.05 -23.76
C LEU A 329 -18.84 11.53 -24.89
N ALA A 330 -18.42 11.35 -26.14
CA ALA A 330 -19.08 11.79 -27.34
C ALA A 330 -18.84 10.80 -28.50
N PRO A 331 -19.37 9.56 -28.42
CA PRO A 331 -19.15 8.52 -29.44
C PRO A 331 -19.59 8.96 -30.84
N GLN A 332 -20.56 9.87 -30.94
CA GLN A 332 -20.95 10.49 -32.21
C GLN A 332 -19.82 11.33 -32.86
N LEU A 333 -18.98 12.00 -32.07
CA LEU A 333 -17.80 12.71 -32.59
C LEU A 333 -16.71 11.74 -33.03
N PHE A 334 -16.64 10.56 -32.41
CA PHE A 334 -15.74 9.50 -32.83
C PHE A 334 -16.17 8.86 -34.16
N ALA A 335 -17.47 8.69 -34.39
CA ALA A 335 -17.97 8.26 -35.70
C ALA A 335 -17.63 9.27 -36.81
N VAL A 336 -17.75 10.57 -36.51
CA VAL A 336 -17.32 11.65 -37.42
C VAL A 336 -15.81 11.59 -37.66
N HIS A 337 -15.02 11.35 -36.61
CA HIS A 337 -13.57 11.16 -36.73
C HIS A 337 -13.22 10.00 -37.67
N ALA A 338 -13.83 8.82 -37.50
CA ALA A 338 -13.63 7.69 -38.39
C ALA A 338 -13.98 8.04 -39.85
N PHE A 339 -15.07 8.78 -40.07
CA PHE A 339 -15.48 9.23 -41.40
C PHE A 339 -14.50 10.23 -42.03
N PHE A 340 -14.01 11.20 -41.27
CA PHE A 340 -13.03 12.17 -41.76
C PHE A 340 -11.65 11.55 -41.98
N ALA A 341 -11.23 10.60 -41.14
CA ALA A 341 -10.02 9.81 -41.37
C ALA A 341 -10.11 9.07 -42.70
N ALA A 342 -11.22 8.36 -42.95
CA ALA A 342 -11.45 7.68 -44.22
C ALA A 342 -11.45 8.63 -45.42
N SER A 343 -12.17 9.76 -45.31
CA SER A 343 -12.26 10.76 -46.39
C SER A 343 -10.91 11.38 -46.71
N MET A 344 -10.09 11.67 -45.69
CA MET A 344 -8.74 12.19 -45.85
C MET A 344 -7.87 11.20 -46.61
N SER A 345 -7.88 9.93 -46.19
CA SER A 345 -7.09 8.86 -46.80
C SER A 345 -7.52 8.61 -48.25
N MET A 346 -8.83 8.63 -48.54
CA MET A 346 -9.35 8.53 -49.90
C MET A 346 -8.85 9.66 -50.81
N ILE A 347 -8.88 10.90 -50.31
CA ILE A 347 -8.45 12.07 -51.10
C ILE A 347 -6.94 12.02 -51.35
N MET A 348 -6.13 11.71 -50.32
CA MET A 348 -4.69 11.55 -50.49
C MET A 348 -4.35 10.47 -51.53
N TYR A 349 -5.01 9.32 -51.43
CA TYR A 349 -4.77 8.20 -52.35
C TYR A 349 -5.27 8.51 -53.77
N ALA A 350 -6.41 9.21 -53.90
CA ALA A 350 -6.93 9.67 -55.20
C ALA A 350 -5.97 10.64 -55.90
N LEU A 351 -5.31 11.52 -55.14
CA LEU A 351 -4.34 12.49 -55.63
C LEU A 351 -2.95 11.90 -55.92
N GLY A 352 -2.77 10.59 -55.75
CA GLY A 352 -1.56 9.87 -56.17
C GLY A 352 -0.57 9.55 -55.05
N VAL A 353 -0.88 9.88 -53.79
CA VAL A 353 -0.05 9.45 -52.65
C VAL A 353 -0.23 7.95 -52.43
N SER A 354 0.87 7.21 -52.28
CA SER A 354 0.85 5.83 -51.81
C SER A 354 2.19 5.50 -51.13
N ALA A 355 2.15 5.15 -49.84
CA ALA A 355 3.35 4.91 -49.06
C ALA A 355 3.00 4.20 -47.75
N THR A 356 3.99 3.62 -47.09
CA THR A 356 3.85 3.19 -45.69
C THR A 356 4.03 4.39 -44.77
N PHE A 357 3.00 4.66 -43.97
CA PHE A 357 3.02 5.66 -42.92
C PHE A 357 3.15 4.96 -41.57
N GLY A 358 4.26 5.20 -40.89
CA GLY A 358 4.47 4.73 -39.53
C GLY A 358 3.47 5.35 -38.55
N SER A 359 3.54 4.91 -37.30
CA SER A 359 2.52 5.22 -36.29
C SER A 359 2.27 6.73 -36.12
N GLY A 360 3.32 7.56 -36.15
CA GLY A 360 3.24 9.02 -35.97
C GLY A 360 4.20 9.81 -36.86
N PHE A 361 4.27 11.13 -36.67
CA PHE A 361 5.04 12.05 -37.52
C PHE A 361 6.53 11.71 -37.59
N ILE A 362 7.12 11.23 -36.49
CA ILE A 362 8.54 10.85 -36.46
C ILE A 362 8.80 9.68 -37.41
N ALA A 363 7.95 8.64 -37.35
CA ALA A 363 8.06 7.49 -38.23
C ALA A 363 7.71 7.87 -39.68
N ASN A 364 6.70 8.72 -39.90
CA ASN A 364 6.38 9.24 -41.24
C ASN A 364 7.54 10.06 -41.82
N PHE A 365 8.27 10.78 -40.98
CA PHE A 365 9.42 11.55 -41.41
C PHE A 365 10.54 10.64 -41.91
N SER A 366 10.89 9.60 -41.16
CA SER A 366 11.98 8.68 -41.53
C SER A 366 11.59 7.67 -42.62
N GLN A 367 10.35 7.21 -42.65
CA GLN A 367 9.92 6.12 -43.53
C GLN A 367 9.36 6.61 -44.87
N PHE A 368 8.90 7.87 -44.93
CA PHE A 368 8.29 8.46 -46.12
C PHE A 368 8.92 9.80 -46.51
N ILE A 369 8.91 10.81 -45.65
CA ILE A 369 9.31 12.19 -46.05
C ILE A 369 10.79 12.26 -46.45
N LEU A 370 11.67 11.67 -45.64
CA LEU A 370 13.12 11.73 -45.88
C LEU A 370 13.53 10.90 -47.11
N PRO A 371 13.12 9.61 -47.27
CA PRO A 371 13.48 8.82 -48.43
C PRO A 371 12.89 9.35 -49.74
N MET A 372 11.66 9.86 -49.70
CA MET A 372 10.95 10.31 -50.91
C MET A 372 11.31 11.74 -51.34
N TRP A 373 12.16 12.43 -50.58
CA TRP A 373 12.48 13.84 -50.82
C TRP A 373 13.12 14.10 -52.19
N ALA A 374 13.88 13.15 -52.75
CA ALA A 374 14.58 13.39 -54.01
C ALA A 374 13.62 13.47 -55.21
N ASN A 375 12.75 12.46 -55.37
CA ASN A 375 11.98 12.25 -56.60
C ASN A 375 10.45 12.36 -56.45
N HIS A 376 9.90 12.34 -55.22
CA HIS A 376 8.44 12.31 -54.98
C HIS A 376 7.96 13.44 -54.05
N LYS A 377 8.52 14.65 -54.21
CA LYS A 377 8.17 15.83 -53.38
C LYS A 377 6.71 16.25 -53.53
N ASP A 378 6.12 16.02 -54.68
CA ASP A 378 4.71 16.23 -54.96
C ASP A 378 3.82 15.42 -54.00
N ALA A 379 4.11 14.13 -53.80
CA ALA A 379 3.38 13.29 -52.85
C ALA A 379 3.54 13.77 -51.39
N ILE A 380 4.73 14.26 -51.01
CA ILE A 380 4.97 14.86 -49.69
C ILE A 380 4.13 16.13 -49.50
N PHE A 381 4.09 17.01 -50.50
CA PHE A 381 3.30 18.23 -50.44
C PHE A 381 1.79 17.95 -50.43
N ILE A 382 1.33 16.91 -51.14
CA ILE A 382 -0.07 16.46 -51.07
C ILE A 382 -0.38 15.91 -49.68
N PHE A 383 0.48 15.07 -49.10
CA PHE A 383 0.33 14.55 -47.74
C PHE A 383 0.20 15.67 -46.70
N LEU A 384 1.14 16.63 -46.71
CA LEU A 384 1.08 17.77 -45.79
C LEU A 384 -0.12 18.68 -46.07
N GLY A 385 -0.39 18.98 -47.34
CA GLY A 385 -1.46 19.89 -47.77
C GLY A 385 -2.84 19.36 -47.44
N VAL A 386 -3.15 18.12 -47.83
CA VAL A 386 -4.44 17.47 -47.53
C VAL A 386 -4.56 17.23 -46.03
N GLY A 387 -3.49 16.79 -45.36
CA GLY A 387 -3.48 16.56 -43.91
C GLY A 387 -3.83 17.82 -43.12
N LEU A 388 -3.15 18.93 -43.40
CA LEU A 388 -3.41 20.22 -42.76
C LEU A 388 -4.80 20.78 -43.14
N ALA A 389 -5.24 20.60 -44.39
CA ALA A 389 -6.60 20.96 -44.79
C ALA A 389 -7.65 20.19 -43.97
N PHE A 390 -7.42 18.89 -43.72
CA PHE A 390 -8.27 18.12 -42.82
C PHE A 390 -8.14 18.56 -41.37
N SER A 391 -6.97 18.92 -40.83
CA SER A 391 -6.88 19.54 -39.49
C SER A 391 -7.79 20.77 -39.37
N VAL A 392 -7.88 21.59 -40.43
CA VAL A 392 -8.78 22.74 -40.49
C VAL A 392 -10.26 22.30 -40.55
N ILE A 393 -10.61 21.30 -41.36
CA ILE A 393 -11.96 20.72 -41.43
C ILE A 393 -12.39 20.16 -40.07
N TYR A 394 -11.52 19.35 -39.44
CA TYR A 394 -11.71 18.82 -38.09
C TYR A 394 -11.98 19.96 -37.10
N TYR A 395 -11.15 21.00 -37.10
CA TYR A 395 -11.33 22.15 -36.22
C TYR A 395 -12.71 22.78 -36.36
N PHE A 396 -13.10 23.16 -37.57
CA PHE A 396 -14.36 23.87 -37.80
C PHE A 396 -15.57 22.99 -37.54
N PHE A 397 -15.55 21.73 -38.00
CA PHE A 397 -16.66 20.82 -37.82
C PHE A 397 -16.82 20.41 -36.36
N PHE A 398 -15.74 20.01 -35.67
CA PHE A 398 -15.81 19.66 -34.26
C PHE A 398 -16.28 20.87 -33.45
N ARG A 399 -15.71 22.06 -33.69
CA ARG A 399 -16.16 23.29 -33.03
C ARG A 399 -17.65 23.55 -33.25
N TRP A 400 -18.13 23.42 -34.49
CA TRP A 400 -19.55 23.58 -34.82
C TRP A 400 -20.41 22.53 -34.11
N ALA A 401 -20.10 21.24 -34.21
CA ALA A 401 -20.88 20.16 -33.61
C ALA A 401 -20.93 20.28 -32.09
N ILE A 402 -19.78 20.60 -31.47
CA ILE A 402 -19.65 20.83 -30.03
C ILE A 402 -20.54 21.99 -29.57
N LEU A 403 -20.54 23.11 -30.29
CA LEU A 403 -21.35 24.28 -29.95
C LEU A 403 -22.84 24.08 -30.25
N ARG A 404 -23.17 23.50 -31.42
CA ARG A 404 -24.54 23.33 -31.92
C ARG A 404 -25.34 22.33 -31.09
N PHE A 405 -24.72 21.21 -30.73
CA PHE A 405 -25.37 20.12 -29.99
C PHE A 405 -25.01 20.12 -28.50
N ASN A 406 -24.29 21.15 -28.03
CA ASN A 406 -23.83 21.29 -26.65
C ASN A 406 -23.10 20.04 -26.12
N ILE A 407 -22.25 19.44 -26.97
CA ILE A 407 -21.52 18.21 -26.63
C ILE A 407 -20.50 18.53 -25.55
N LYS A 408 -20.50 17.75 -24.46
CA LYS A 408 -19.59 17.92 -23.33
C LYS A 408 -18.20 17.34 -23.64
N THR A 409 -17.41 18.09 -24.39
CA THR A 409 -15.98 17.81 -24.65
C THR A 409 -15.09 18.37 -23.54
N PRO A 410 -13.80 17.95 -23.46
CA PRO A 410 -12.87 18.45 -22.45
C PRO A 410 -12.89 20.00 -22.36
N GLY A 411 -13.15 20.52 -21.15
CA GLY A 411 -13.24 21.96 -20.90
C GLY A 411 -14.61 22.61 -21.06
N ARG A 412 -15.66 21.91 -21.53
CA ARG A 412 -17.03 22.44 -21.73
C ARG A 412 -18.07 22.03 -20.69
N GLU A 413 -17.62 21.33 -19.67
CA GLU A 413 -18.43 20.92 -18.55
C GLU A 413 -18.84 22.15 -17.71
N ASP A 414 -20.06 22.19 -17.18
CA ASP A 414 -20.57 23.39 -16.48
C ASP A 414 -20.01 23.50 -15.05
N SER A 415 -19.13 24.48 -14.82
CA SER A 415 -18.75 25.04 -13.51
C SER A 415 -17.71 26.16 -13.70
N GLY A 416 -18.05 27.35 -13.22
CA GLY A 416 -17.32 28.60 -13.40
C GLY A 416 -16.22 28.89 -12.36
N GLU A 417 -15.26 29.68 -12.85
CA GLU A 417 -14.28 30.56 -12.19
C GLU A 417 -13.25 29.98 -11.20
N VAL A 418 -11.99 30.03 -11.65
CA VAL A 418 -10.76 30.06 -10.83
C VAL A 418 -9.91 31.24 -11.30
N LYS A 419 -9.72 32.23 -10.44
CA LYS A 419 -8.58 33.16 -10.51
C LYS A 419 -7.38 32.48 -9.82
N MET A 420 -6.22 32.47 -10.47
CA MET A 420 -4.98 32.03 -9.84
C MET A 420 -4.48 33.08 -8.85
N TYR A 421 -4.29 32.69 -7.60
CA TYR A 421 -3.50 33.43 -6.62
C TYR A 421 -2.06 32.91 -6.61
N SER A 422 -1.10 33.81 -6.42
CA SER A 422 0.33 33.50 -6.35
C SER A 422 0.73 33.02 -4.94
N LYS A 423 1.89 32.35 -4.80
CA LYS A 423 2.45 31.89 -3.50
C LYS A 423 2.63 33.01 -2.45
N LYS A 424 2.61 34.28 -2.86
CA LYS A 424 2.71 35.44 -1.97
C LYS A 424 1.34 35.78 -1.35
N ASP A 425 0.26 35.60 -2.09
CA ASP A 425 -1.13 35.84 -1.64
C ASP A 425 -1.60 34.81 -0.61
N PHE A 426 -0.98 33.62 -0.59
CA PHE A 426 -1.26 32.54 0.36
C PHE A 426 -0.73 32.85 1.77
N LYS A 427 0.36 33.61 1.89
CA LYS A 427 0.99 33.93 3.19
C LYS A 427 0.33 35.09 3.93
N GLU A 428 -0.41 35.96 3.24
CA GLU A 428 -1.03 37.16 3.85
C GLU A 428 -2.43 36.89 4.44
N LYS A 429 -3.09 35.77 4.10
CA LYS A 429 -4.43 35.41 4.62
C LYS A 429 -4.44 34.43 5.80
N GLN A 430 -3.29 33.89 6.18
CA GLN A 430 -3.15 32.95 7.31
C GLN A 430 -3.27 33.62 8.70
N ALA A 431 -3.36 34.96 8.74
CA ALA A 431 -3.39 35.75 9.97
C ALA A 431 -4.80 36.09 10.50
N ALA A 432 -5.89 35.57 9.92
CA ALA A 432 -7.24 35.92 10.37
C ALA A 432 -8.24 34.75 10.27
N GLY A 433 -8.52 34.11 11.41
CA GLY A 433 -9.76 33.34 11.62
C GLY A 433 -9.56 31.93 12.19
N GLY A 434 -9.87 31.76 13.48
CA GLY A 434 -9.74 30.51 14.21
C GLY A 434 -11.05 29.76 14.49
N VAL A 435 -10.82 28.54 14.99
CA VAL A 435 -11.64 27.61 15.80
C VAL A 435 -12.42 26.47 15.09
N ALA A 436 -12.04 25.25 15.54
CA ALA A 436 -12.69 23.93 15.56
C ALA A 436 -12.77 23.04 14.29
N MET A 437 -11.65 22.37 13.96
CA MET A 437 -11.56 20.90 13.73
C MET A 437 -10.08 20.51 13.58
N SER A 438 -9.46 19.93 14.61
CA SER A 438 -8.00 19.97 14.86
C SER A 438 -7.21 18.68 14.60
N SER A 439 -7.66 17.73 13.77
CA SER A 439 -6.89 16.49 13.53
C SER A 439 -6.63 16.13 12.06
N VAL A 440 -7.02 16.98 11.10
CA VAL A 440 -6.68 16.79 9.67
C VAL A 440 -6.04 18.03 9.05
N ARG A 441 -5.99 19.15 9.77
CA ARG A 441 -5.34 20.38 9.31
C ARG A 441 -3.80 20.36 9.44
N GLU A 442 -3.26 19.32 10.09
CA GLU A 442 -1.81 19.12 10.30
C GLU A 442 -1.20 18.02 9.41
N SER A 443 -1.95 17.41 8.48
CA SER A 443 -1.30 16.50 7.51
C SER A 443 -0.51 17.31 6.49
N ASP A 444 0.76 17.01 6.26
CA ASP A 444 1.57 17.67 5.22
C ASP A 444 1.08 17.38 3.78
N ASN A 445 0.12 16.45 3.63
CA ASN A 445 -0.42 16.06 2.33
C ASN A 445 -1.59 16.97 1.86
N PRO A 446 -1.42 17.76 0.79
CA PRO A 446 -2.44 18.70 0.31
C PRO A 446 -3.73 18.02 -0.18
N ASN A 447 -3.67 16.74 -0.56
CA ASN A 447 -4.83 16.00 -1.06
C ASN A 447 -5.69 15.41 0.06
N ALA A 448 -5.10 15.12 1.23
CA ALA A 448 -5.82 14.70 2.43
C ALA A 448 -6.63 15.86 3.01
N GLN A 449 -6.04 17.06 3.07
CA GLN A 449 -6.73 18.29 3.49
C GLN A 449 -7.92 18.63 2.59
N LYS A 450 -7.74 18.57 1.26
CA LYS A 450 -8.82 18.73 0.27
C LYS A 450 -9.95 17.72 0.49
N ALA A 451 -9.61 16.45 0.67
CA ALA A 451 -10.60 15.38 0.87
C ALA A 451 -11.44 15.60 2.14
N ALA A 452 -10.82 16.01 3.25
CA ALA A 452 -11.52 16.30 4.50
C ALA A 452 -12.48 17.49 4.37
N GLN A 453 -12.01 18.56 3.73
CA GLN A 453 -12.81 19.76 3.52
C GLN A 453 -13.98 19.51 2.54
N PHE A 454 -13.81 18.65 1.54
CA PHE A 454 -14.93 18.29 0.65
C PHE A 454 -15.98 17.43 1.35
N ILE A 455 -15.59 16.52 2.25
CA ILE A 455 -16.55 15.75 3.05
C ILE A 455 -17.40 16.68 3.91
N GLU A 456 -16.78 17.69 4.54
CA GLU A 456 -17.50 18.69 5.33
C GLU A 456 -18.47 19.49 4.47
N GLY A 457 -18.03 19.98 3.32
CA GLY A 457 -18.87 20.73 2.41
C GLY A 457 -20.07 19.93 1.90
N LEU A 458 -19.94 18.61 1.75
CA LEU A 458 -21.00 17.72 1.25
C LEU A 458 -22.07 17.38 2.32
N GLY A 459 -22.08 18.06 3.46
CA GLY A 459 -22.99 17.78 4.58
C GLY A 459 -22.51 16.65 5.50
N GLY A 460 -21.21 16.34 5.44
CA GLY A 460 -20.60 15.26 6.22
C GLY A 460 -20.63 13.90 5.52
N ALA A 461 -19.90 12.94 6.08
CA ALA A 461 -19.74 11.61 5.49
C ALA A 461 -21.04 10.81 5.45
N GLN A 462 -21.88 10.98 6.47
CA GLN A 462 -23.20 10.37 6.59
C GLN A 462 -24.16 10.82 5.48
N ASN A 463 -23.94 12.01 4.93
CA ASN A 463 -24.71 12.49 3.80
C ASN A 463 -24.21 11.91 2.47
N ILE A 464 -23.02 11.31 2.39
CA ILE A 464 -22.45 10.79 1.14
C ILE A 464 -22.81 9.30 0.95
N THR A 465 -23.60 9.00 -0.08
CA THR A 465 -24.11 7.65 -0.39
C THR A 465 -23.24 6.86 -1.37
N ASP A 466 -22.55 7.55 -2.28
CA ASP A 466 -21.58 6.91 -3.19
C ASP A 466 -20.47 7.90 -3.56
N VAL A 467 -19.24 7.39 -3.72
CA VAL A 467 -18.12 8.19 -4.22
C VAL A 467 -17.32 7.47 -5.31
N THR A 468 -17.35 8.07 -6.49
CA THR A 468 -16.56 7.68 -7.66
C THR A 468 -15.71 8.85 -8.15
N ASN A 469 -14.86 8.61 -9.13
CA ASN A 469 -14.16 9.70 -9.79
C ASN A 469 -13.98 9.44 -11.28
N CYS A 470 -13.85 10.53 -12.03
CA CYS A 470 -13.16 10.53 -13.32
C CYS A 470 -11.74 11.13 -13.13
N ALA A 471 -11.04 11.44 -14.21
CA ALA A 471 -9.68 11.98 -14.15
C ALA A 471 -9.56 13.28 -13.34
N THR A 472 -10.60 14.14 -13.34
CA THR A 472 -10.51 15.49 -12.76
C THR A 472 -11.60 15.85 -11.75
N ARG A 473 -12.58 14.97 -11.54
CA ARG A 473 -13.73 15.23 -10.65
C ARG A 473 -14.06 14.07 -9.74
N LEU A 474 -14.31 14.39 -8.48
CA LEU A 474 -15.01 13.52 -7.56
C LEU A 474 -16.49 13.55 -7.91
N ARG A 475 -17.08 12.38 -8.13
CA ARG A 475 -18.51 12.20 -8.37
C ARG A 475 -19.12 11.63 -7.10
N VAL A 476 -19.94 12.44 -6.45
CA VAL A 476 -20.49 12.15 -5.13
C VAL A 476 -22.00 12.12 -5.23
N SER A 477 -22.63 11.07 -4.74
CA SER A 477 -24.07 11.09 -4.49
C SER A 477 -24.30 11.36 -3.01
N VAL A 478 -25.28 12.21 -2.67
CA VAL A 478 -25.65 12.52 -1.30
C VAL A 478 -27.07 12.04 -0.95
N ALA A 479 -27.39 11.91 0.33
CA ALA A 479 -28.70 11.48 0.82
C ALA A 479 -29.69 12.66 0.86
N ASP A 480 -29.20 13.85 1.20
CA ASP A 480 -29.95 15.10 1.35
C ASP A 480 -29.16 16.26 0.75
N GLU A 481 -29.74 16.95 -0.24
CA GLU A 481 -29.08 18.04 -0.96
C GLU A 481 -29.07 19.36 -0.18
N GLU A 482 -29.96 19.52 0.80
CA GLU A 482 -30.07 20.74 1.62
C GLU A 482 -28.91 20.87 2.63
N GLN A 483 -28.21 19.77 2.92
CA GLN A 483 -27.06 19.75 3.84
C GLN A 483 -25.72 20.10 3.16
N VAL A 484 -25.70 20.30 1.83
CA VAL A 484 -24.47 20.59 1.09
C VAL A 484 -24.18 22.11 1.13
N LEU A 485 -23.11 22.51 1.81
CA LEU A 485 -22.64 23.90 1.97
C LEU A 485 -22.37 24.58 0.63
N ASP A 486 -22.35 25.90 0.57
CA ASP A 486 -22.21 26.68 -0.66
C ASP A 486 -20.88 26.46 -1.41
N ASP A 487 -20.83 26.90 -2.66
CA ASP A 487 -19.69 26.65 -3.55
C ASP A 487 -18.40 27.36 -3.08
N ASP A 488 -18.48 28.44 -2.31
CA ASP A 488 -17.32 29.19 -1.83
C ASP A 488 -16.58 28.41 -0.73
N PHE A 489 -17.32 27.66 0.10
CA PHE A 489 -16.74 26.75 1.09
C PHE A 489 -15.80 25.72 0.45
N PHE A 490 -16.25 25.08 -0.63
CA PHE A 490 -15.46 24.07 -1.34
C PHE A 490 -14.28 24.67 -2.10
N LYS A 491 -14.46 25.87 -2.67
CA LYS A 491 -13.36 26.61 -3.31
C LYS A 491 -12.28 26.99 -2.29
N GLY A 492 -12.68 27.37 -1.07
CA GLY A 492 -11.78 27.58 0.07
C GLY A 492 -10.96 26.34 0.45
N GLY A 493 -11.51 25.14 0.23
CA GLY A 493 -10.84 23.86 0.44
C GLY A 493 -10.04 23.33 -0.75
N GLY A 494 -9.78 24.15 -1.76
CA GLY A 494 -8.99 23.77 -2.94
C GLY A 494 -9.77 23.06 -4.04
N ALA A 495 -11.11 23.06 -4.00
CA ALA A 495 -11.91 22.72 -5.17
C ALA A 495 -11.84 23.86 -6.19
N HIS A 496 -11.81 23.51 -7.46
CA HIS A 496 -11.90 24.46 -8.55
C HIS A 496 -13.36 24.82 -8.92
N GLY A 497 -14.34 24.15 -8.30
CA GLY A 497 -15.75 24.37 -8.54
C GLY A 497 -16.59 23.15 -8.16
N ILE A 498 -17.89 23.36 -8.07
CA ILE A 498 -18.88 22.31 -7.81
C ILE A 498 -19.99 22.32 -8.86
N VAL A 499 -20.47 21.14 -9.20
CA VAL A 499 -21.67 20.95 -10.01
C VAL A 499 -22.74 20.30 -9.14
N ARG A 500 -23.90 20.94 -9.02
CA ARG A 500 -25.06 20.44 -8.26
C ARG A 500 -26.14 19.94 -9.22
N ASN A 501 -26.63 18.72 -9.02
CA ASN A 501 -27.74 18.17 -9.80
C ASN A 501 -28.58 17.24 -8.93
N GLY A 502 -29.51 17.83 -8.18
CA GLY A 502 -30.25 17.14 -7.13
C GLY A 502 -29.29 16.52 -6.11
N LYS A 503 -29.53 15.25 -5.77
CA LYS A 503 -28.66 14.42 -4.91
C LYS A 503 -27.30 14.04 -5.51
N ALA A 504 -26.97 14.46 -6.74
CA ALA A 504 -25.70 14.12 -7.38
C ALA A 504 -24.81 15.37 -7.54
N PHE A 505 -23.62 15.32 -6.93
CA PHE A 505 -22.65 16.41 -6.88
C PHE A 505 -21.36 16.01 -7.59
N GLN A 506 -20.69 17.00 -8.19
CA GLN A 506 -19.33 16.82 -8.70
C GLN A 506 -18.40 17.88 -8.10
N VAL A 507 -17.43 17.44 -7.31
CA VAL A 507 -16.38 18.31 -6.74
C VAL A 507 -15.16 18.26 -7.65
N ILE A 508 -14.77 19.41 -8.19
CA ILE A 508 -13.77 19.49 -9.25
C ILE A 508 -12.40 19.77 -8.64
N VAL A 509 -11.52 18.78 -8.61
CA VAL A 509 -10.23 18.89 -7.90
C VAL A 509 -9.02 18.93 -8.84
N GLY A 510 -9.14 18.42 -10.07
CA GLY A 510 -8.03 18.32 -11.02
C GLY A 510 -7.40 16.92 -11.05
N LEU A 511 -6.21 16.76 -11.66
CA LEU A 511 -5.57 15.44 -11.86
C LEU A 511 -5.28 14.67 -10.57
N ASP A 512 -5.30 15.35 -9.43
CA ASP A 512 -5.17 14.74 -8.11
C ASP A 512 -6.42 13.97 -7.66
N VAL A 513 -7.52 14.04 -8.41
CA VAL A 513 -8.80 13.44 -8.03
C VAL A 513 -8.74 11.95 -7.68
N PRO A 514 -7.99 11.08 -8.37
CA PRO A 514 -7.83 9.69 -7.93
C PRO A 514 -7.24 9.61 -6.51
N LYS A 515 -6.22 10.42 -6.22
CA LYS A 515 -5.57 10.52 -4.91
C LYS A 515 -6.51 11.12 -3.86
N VAL A 516 -7.20 12.21 -4.19
CA VAL A 516 -8.19 12.85 -3.30
C VAL A 516 -9.38 11.91 -3.08
N ARG A 517 -9.78 11.09 -4.06
CA ARG A 517 -10.80 10.04 -3.87
C ARG A 517 -10.29 8.94 -2.97
N GLU A 518 -9.03 8.54 -3.08
CA GLU A 518 -8.45 7.56 -2.16
C GLU A 518 -8.46 8.08 -0.73
N PHE A 519 -8.04 9.33 -0.50
CA PHE A 519 -8.17 9.99 0.80
C PHE A 519 -9.62 10.20 1.21
N LEU A 520 -10.53 10.57 0.30
CA LEU A 520 -11.94 10.76 0.60
C LEU A 520 -12.61 9.43 0.90
N LYS A 521 -12.24 8.33 0.23
CA LYS A 521 -12.69 6.96 0.56
C LYS A 521 -12.06 6.46 1.84
N LYS A 522 -10.79 6.77 2.11
CA LYS A 522 -10.12 6.47 3.37
C LYS A 522 -10.85 7.20 4.48
N LEU A 523 -11.08 8.51 4.37
CA LEU A 523 -11.83 9.37 5.29
C LEU A 523 -13.32 9.06 5.35
N LEU A 524 -13.98 8.58 4.30
CA LEU A 524 -15.36 8.09 4.34
C LEU A 524 -15.41 6.70 4.95
N LYS A 525 -14.42 5.83 4.75
CA LYS A 525 -14.30 4.58 5.52
C LYS A 525 -13.90 4.85 6.95
N MET A 526 -13.13 5.91 7.20
CA MET A 526 -12.67 6.39 8.50
C MET A 526 -13.76 7.17 9.19
N LYS A 527 -14.69 7.85 8.49
CA LYS A 527 -15.88 8.51 9.02
C LYS A 527 -17.12 7.65 8.94
N ILE A 528 -17.26 6.63 8.10
CA ILE A 528 -18.23 5.55 8.25
C ILE A 528 -17.72 4.60 9.33
N LYS A 529 -16.41 4.51 9.57
CA LYS A 529 -15.84 4.18 10.88
C LYS A 529 -16.29 5.24 11.87
N ILE A 530 -15.82 6.48 11.98
CA ILE A 530 -16.25 7.51 12.97
C ILE A 530 -17.77 7.76 13.08
N THR A 531 -18.67 7.45 12.13
CA THR A 531 -20.16 7.56 12.21
C THR A 531 -20.87 6.23 12.41
N LYS A 532 -20.35 5.08 11.95
CA LYS A 532 -20.70 3.81 12.60
C LYS A 532 -20.00 3.64 13.92
N GLU A 533 -18.94 4.38 14.22
CA GLU A 533 -18.15 4.40 15.44
C GLU A 533 -18.67 5.51 16.31
N THR A 534 -19.31 6.62 15.87
CA THR A 534 -20.13 7.50 16.77
C THR A 534 -21.51 6.93 17.00
N ASN A 535 -22.15 6.30 16.00
CA ASN A 535 -23.31 5.47 16.28
C ASN A 535 -22.95 4.15 17.00
N ASN A 536 -21.70 3.66 16.91
CA ASN A 536 -21.15 2.60 17.78
C ASN A 536 -20.39 3.16 18.98
N PHE A 537 -20.24 4.46 19.23
CA PHE A 537 -19.55 4.95 20.45
C PHE A 537 -20.57 4.87 21.58
N MET A 538 -21.86 4.83 21.21
CA MET A 538 -22.94 4.30 22.04
C MET A 538 -23.02 2.75 22.08
N THR A 539 -22.19 2.00 21.35
CA THR A 539 -22.22 0.50 21.32
C THR A 539 -20.87 -0.22 21.53
N LEU A 540 -19.72 0.45 21.61
CA LEU A 540 -18.45 -0.16 22.02
C LEU A 540 -18.58 -0.49 23.50
N LYS A 541 -18.33 -1.76 23.84
CA LYS A 541 -18.38 -2.20 25.23
C LYS A 541 -17.38 -1.36 26.03
N LYS A 542 -17.86 -0.62 27.02
CA LYS A 542 -16.99 0.08 27.97
C LYS A 542 -16.22 -0.94 28.79
N GLN A 543 -14.92 -0.77 28.90
CA GLN A 543 -14.03 -1.72 29.56
C GLN A 543 -13.85 -1.37 31.04
N SER A 544 -13.71 -2.38 31.88
CA SER A 544 -13.22 -2.26 33.26
C SER A 544 -11.77 -2.69 33.32
N ILE A 545 -10.91 -1.84 33.88
CA ILE A 545 -9.47 -2.04 33.90
C ILE A 545 -8.99 -1.99 35.33
N VAL A 546 -8.10 -2.90 35.70
CA VAL A 546 -7.26 -2.75 36.89
C VAL A 546 -5.81 -2.59 36.49
N VAL A 547 -5.15 -1.59 37.06
CA VAL A 547 -3.72 -1.33 36.93
C VAL A 547 -3.01 -1.93 38.14
N ALA A 548 -2.28 -3.03 37.93
CA ALA A 548 -1.52 -3.71 38.98
C ALA A 548 -0.10 -3.13 39.05
N GLY A 549 0.22 -2.54 40.21
CA GLY A 549 1.36 -1.63 40.39
C GLY A 549 0.94 -0.16 40.34
N GLY A 550 -0.25 0.18 40.85
CA GLY A 550 -0.81 1.53 40.81
C GLY A 550 0.09 2.62 41.40
N GLY A 551 0.97 2.29 42.35
CA GLY A 551 1.97 3.19 42.92
C GLY A 551 3.22 3.40 42.05
N SER A 552 3.24 2.89 40.82
CA SER A 552 4.32 3.14 39.87
C SER A 552 4.35 4.60 39.42
N THR A 553 5.56 5.10 39.14
CA THR A 553 5.78 6.42 38.55
C THR A 553 5.32 6.50 37.09
N PHE A 554 5.04 5.37 36.45
CA PHE A 554 4.50 5.30 35.09
C PHE A 554 2.97 5.36 35.05
N THR A 555 2.29 5.03 36.15
CA THR A 555 0.82 4.98 36.20
C THR A 555 0.17 6.28 35.73
N PRO A 556 0.62 7.49 36.13
CA PRO A 556 0.00 8.72 35.65
C PRO A 556 0.08 8.89 34.13
N GLY A 557 1.22 8.56 33.52
CA GLY A 557 1.37 8.62 32.05
C GLY A 557 0.44 7.64 31.32
N ILE A 558 0.28 6.44 31.87
CA ILE A 558 -0.68 5.44 31.36
C ILE A 558 -2.12 5.95 31.47
N VAL A 559 -2.50 6.56 32.60
CA VAL A 559 -3.83 7.16 32.79
C VAL A 559 -4.08 8.26 31.75
N MET A 560 -3.12 9.16 31.55
CA MET A 560 -3.25 10.24 30.57
C MET A 560 -3.46 9.68 29.17
N MET A 561 -2.70 8.67 28.79
CA MET A 561 -2.84 7.98 27.51
C MET A 561 -4.20 7.26 27.37
N LEU A 562 -4.69 6.61 28.44
CA LEU A 562 -6.05 6.01 28.46
C LEU A 562 -7.13 7.08 28.26
N LEU A 563 -7.01 8.22 28.93
CA LEU A 563 -7.96 9.33 28.81
C LEU A 563 -7.96 9.95 27.40
N GLU A 564 -6.79 10.09 26.79
CA GLU A 564 -6.62 10.58 25.41
C GLU A 564 -7.16 9.61 24.35
N ASN A 565 -7.35 8.34 24.69
CA ASN A 565 -7.85 7.30 23.78
C ASN A 565 -9.23 6.75 24.17
N LEU A 566 -10.01 7.47 25.00
CA LEU A 566 -11.38 7.06 25.36
C LEU A 566 -12.31 6.91 24.17
N ASP A 567 -12.05 7.62 23.07
CA ASP A 567 -12.76 7.45 21.80
C ASP A 567 -12.53 6.04 21.23
N LYS A 568 -11.29 5.54 21.24
CA LYS A 568 -10.93 4.23 20.67
C LYS A 568 -11.08 3.07 21.66
N PHE A 569 -11.04 3.36 22.95
CA PHE A 569 -11.06 2.37 24.03
C PHE A 569 -11.84 2.93 25.25
N PRO A 570 -13.18 2.98 25.17
CA PRO A 570 -14.00 3.57 26.23
C PRO A 570 -13.92 2.76 27.54
N ILE A 571 -13.82 3.48 28.65
CA ILE A 571 -13.64 2.91 29.99
C ILE A 571 -14.88 3.21 30.84
N ARG A 572 -15.37 2.24 31.61
CA ARG A 572 -16.41 2.45 32.63
C ARG A 572 -15.86 2.46 34.05
N SER A 573 -14.79 1.72 34.30
CA SER A 573 -14.17 1.59 35.62
C SER A 573 -12.65 1.48 35.46
N LEU A 574 -11.92 2.23 36.27
CA LEU A 574 -10.47 2.16 36.38
C LEU A 574 -10.10 1.95 37.84
N LYS A 575 -9.41 0.84 38.12
CA LYS A 575 -8.99 0.49 39.47
C LYS A 575 -7.49 0.43 39.57
N PHE A 576 -6.95 0.86 40.70
CA PHE A 576 -5.54 0.66 41.04
C PHE A 576 -5.41 -0.41 42.12
N TYR A 577 -4.45 -1.30 41.90
CA TYR A 577 -4.01 -2.29 42.88
C TYR A 577 -2.51 -2.15 43.12
N ASP A 578 -2.13 -2.16 44.39
CA ASP A 578 -0.74 -2.18 44.83
C ASP A 578 -0.67 -2.81 46.23
N ASN A 579 0.48 -3.39 46.57
CA ASN A 579 0.70 -3.92 47.92
C ASN A 579 1.30 -2.86 48.87
N ASP A 580 1.68 -1.68 48.35
CA ASP A 580 2.07 -0.51 49.13
C ASP A 580 0.99 0.58 49.07
N LYS A 581 0.17 0.63 50.13
CA LYS A 581 -0.94 1.58 50.26
C LYS A 581 -0.48 3.04 50.18
N GLU A 582 0.58 3.41 50.91
CA GLU A 582 1.00 4.81 51.05
C GLU A 582 1.61 5.32 49.75
N ARG A 583 2.39 4.48 49.06
CA ARG A 583 2.93 4.81 47.74
C ARG A 583 1.82 4.96 46.70
N GLN A 584 0.89 4.01 46.65
CA GLN A 584 -0.26 4.08 45.72
C GLN A 584 -1.13 5.31 45.99
N LYS A 585 -1.34 5.67 47.26
CA LYS A 585 -2.19 6.81 47.63
C LYS A 585 -1.77 8.11 46.95
N GLN A 586 -0.48 8.40 46.88
CA GLN A 586 0.02 9.64 46.27
C GLN A 586 -0.36 9.75 44.80
N ILE A 587 -0.28 8.64 44.06
CA ILE A 587 -0.67 8.56 42.65
C ILE A 587 -2.20 8.58 42.50
N ALA A 588 -2.89 7.76 43.30
CA ALA A 588 -4.34 7.62 43.24
C ALA A 588 -5.07 8.93 43.56
N ASP A 589 -4.63 9.69 44.57
CA ASP A 589 -5.23 10.98 44.92
C ASP A 589 -5.14 11.99 43.76
N ALA A 590 -4.05 11.98 42.99
CA ALA A 590 -3.88 12.84 41.82
C ALA A 590 -4.72 12.35 40.65
N THR A 591 -4.73 11.04 40.38
CA THR A 591 -5.55 10.43 39.34
C THR A 591 -7.04 10.67 39.58
N GLU A 592 -7.51 10.61 40.82
CA GLU A 592 -8.92 10.89 41.14
C GLU A 592 -9.32 12.32 40.74
N VAL A 593 -8.44 13.30 40.97
CA VAL A 593 -8.65 14.69 40.52
C VAL A 593 -8.69 14.76 38.99
N ILE A 594 -7.71 14.14 38.31
CA ILE A 594 -7.62 14.12 36.84
C ILE A 594 -8.88 13.50 36.21
N ILE A 595 -9.36 12.37 36.73
CA ILE A 595 -10.56 11.69 36.23
C ILE A 595 -11.80 12.54 36.46
N LYS A 596 -11.96 13.15 37.65
CA LYS A 596 -13.10 14.04 37.93
C LYS A 596 -13.17 15.23 36.98
N GLU A 597 -12.03 15.79 36.57
CA GLU A 597 -11.99 16.92 35.65
C GLU A 597 -12.21 16.50 34.18
N ARG A 598 -11.63 15.37 33.76
CA ARG A 598 -11.54 15.01 32.34
C ARG A 598 -12.57 13.97 31.88
N ALA A 599 -12.95 13.04 32.75
CA ALA A 599 -13.87 11.93 32.45
C ALA A 599 -14.63 11.48 33.72
N PRO A 600 -15.48 12.34 34.30
CA PRO A 600 -16.14 12.09 35.60
C PRO A 600 -17.08 10.88 35.60
N GLU A 601 -17.44 10.35 34.44
CA GLU A 601 -18.24 9.14 34.28
C GLU A 601 -17.48 7.84 34.54
N ILE A 602 -16.15 7.86 34.64
CA ILE A 602 -15.33 6.68 34.96
C ILE A 602 -15.35 6.45 36.46
N GLU A 603 -15.77 5.26 36.88
CA GLU A 603 -15.65 4.84 38.28
C GLU A 603 -14.18 4.59 38.61
N PHE A 604 -13.60 5.40 39.49
CA PHE A 604 -12.23 5.26 39.94
C PHE A 604 -12.14 4.75 41.38
N LYS A 605 -11.30 3.74 41.62
CA LYS A 605 -10.99 3.24 42.98
C LYS A 605 -9.55 2.76 43.08
N ALA A 606 -8.86 3.12 44.16
CA ALA A 606 -7.58 2.52 44.52
C ALA A 606 -7.72 1.67 45.78
N THR A 607 -7.17 0.47 45.76
CA THR A 607 -7.25 -0.47 46.89
C THR A 607 -5.99 -1.32 47.01
N THR A 608 -5.81 -1.95 48.17
CA THR A 608 -4.79 -3.00 48.39
C THR A 608 -5.44 -4.36 48.59
N ASP A 609 -6.78 -4.44 48.53
CA ASP A 609 -7.53 -5.68 48.63
C ASP A 609 -7.67 -6.34 47.25
N PRO A 610 -7.20 -7.59 47.07
CA PRO A 610 -7.28 -8.26 45.77
C PRO A 610 -8.71 -8.49 45.28
N GLU A 611 -9.66 -8.79 46.16
CA GLU A 611 -11.05 -9.03 45.73
C GLU A 611 -11.67 -7.76 45.15
N GLU A 612 -11.53 -6.62 45.85
CA GLU A 612 -11.97 -5.32 45.34
C GLU A 612 -11.27 -4.93 44.02
N ALA A 613 -9.97 -5.19 43.92
CA ALA A 613 -9.17 -4.82 42.75
C ALA A 613 -9.53 -5.63 41.50
N PHE A 614 -9.64 -6.96 41.61
CA PHE A 614 -9.71 -7.87 40.46
C PHE A 614 -11.13 -8.36 40.15
N THR A 615 -12.15 -8.02 40.94
CA THR A 615 -13.56 -8.33 40.61
C THR A 615 -14.05 -7.46 39.45
N ASP A 616 -14.78 -8.03 38.49
CA ASP A 616 -15.42 -7.29 37.39
C ASP A 616 -14.42 -6.45 36.58
N VAL A 617 -13.34 -7.08 36.09
CA VAL A 617 -12.37 -6.46 35.17
C VAL A 617 -12.34 -7.20 33.85
N ASP A 618 -12.19 -6.44 32.75
CA ASP A 618 -11.95 -6.98 31.41
C ASP A 618 -10.43 -7.09 31.14
N PHE A 619 -9.63 -6.17 31.70
CA PHE A 619 -8.18 -6.14 31.54
C PHE A 619 -7.43 -5.88 32.86
N VAL A 620 -6.32 -6.60 33.04
CA VAL A 620 -5.29 -6.32 34.05
C VAL A 620 -4.08 -5.74 33.33
N MET A 621 -3.76 -4.47 33.55
CA MET A 621 -2.54 -3.84 33.06
C MET A 621 -1.47 -3.92 34.14
N ALA A 622 -0.46 -4.77 33.95
CA ALA A 622 0.50 -5.09 35.00
C ALA A 622 1.90 -4.56 34.71
N HIS A 623 2.40 -3.74 35.63
CA HIS A 623 3.74 -3.16 35.61
C HIS A 623 4.31 -3.04 37.02
N ILE A 624 4.26 -4.17 37.73
CA ILE A 624 4.83 -4.27 39.07
C ILE A 624 6.36 -4.30 39.00
N ARG A 625 6.99 -3.80 40.06
CA ARG A 625 8.42 -3.94 40.30
C ARG A 625 8.64 -4.47 41.71
N VAL A 626 8.73 -5.79 41.83
CA VAL A 626 8.98 -6.44 43.12
C VAL A 626 10.34 -6.00 43.66
N GLY A 627 10.34 -5.38 44.86
CA GLY A 627 11.52 -4.79 45.48
C GLY A 627 11.78 -3.30 45.14
N LYS A 628 10.98 -2.69 44.24
CA LYS A 628 11.05 -1.27 43.86
C LYS A 628 12.46 -0.85 43.39
N TYR A 629 12.76 0.45 43.40
CA TYR A 629 14.07 0.97 42.97
C TYR A 629 15.20 0.63 43.95
N ALA A 630 14.91 0.40 45.23
CA ALA A 630 15.91 -0.01 46.21
C ALA A 630 16.54 -1.36 45.87
N MET A 631 15.74 -2.33 45.41
CA MET A 631 16.28 -3.61 44.95
C MET A 631 16.94 -3.50 43.57
N ARG A 632 16.40 -2.67 42.67
CA ARG A 632 17.05 -2.38 41.38
C ARG A 632 18.47 -1.82 41.57
N GLU A 633 18.66 -0.91 42.53
CA GLU A 633 19.99 -0.39 42.86
C GLU A 633 20.94 -1.52 43.28
N LYS A 634 20.48 -2.49 44.07
CA LYS A 634 21.30 -3.66 44.44
C LYS A 634 21.62 -4.54 43.22
N ASP A 635 20.63 -4.75 42.34
CA ASP A 635 20.81 -5.52 41.10
C ASP A 635 21.87 -4.91 40.18
N GLU A 636 21.97 -3.57 40.16
CA GLU A 636 22.94 -2.82 39.37
C GLU A 636 24.31 -2.77 40.06
N LYS A 637 24.36 -2.59 41.39
CA LYS A 637 25.62 -2.41 42.13
C LYS A 637 26.34 -3.71 42.48
N ILE A 638 25.63 -4.80 42.81
CA ILE A 638 26.27 -6.05 43.24
C ILE A 638 27.15 -6.66 42.13
N PRO A 639 26.67 -6.83 40.87
CA PRO A 639 27.51 -7.38 39.80
C PRO A 639 28.74 -6.51 39.53
N MET A 640 28.58 -5.19 39.62
CA MET A 640 29.63 -4.21 39.37
C MET A 640 30.81 -4.33 40.34
N LYS A 641 30.59 -4.81 41.58
CA LYS A 641 31.69 -5.13 42.53
C LYS A 641 32.68 -6.16 41.97
N TYR A 642 32.23 -6.98 41.03
CA TYR A 642 32.99 -8.07 40.43
C TYR A 642 33.38 -7.79 38.97
N GLY A 643 33.27 -6.54 38.51
CA GLY A 643 33.59 -6.14 37.13
C GLY A 643 32.60 -6.68 36.09
N VAL A 644 31.35 -6.95 36.50
CA VAL A 644 30.27 -7.41 35.62
C VAL A 644 29.20 -6.32 35.57
N ILE A 645 28.74 -5.95 34.37
CA ILE A 645 27.68 -4.95 34.21
C ILE A 645 26.42 -5.36 34.98
N GLY A 646 25.94 -4.48 35.85
CA GLY A 646 24.65 -4.59 36.51
C GLY A 646 23.60 -3.78 35.77
N GLN A 647 22.53 -4.44 35.33
CA GLN A 647 21.46 -3.86 34.53
C GLN A 647 20.11 -4.43 34.99
N GLU A 648 19.03 -3.67 34.82
CA GLU A 648 17.68 -4.01 35.26
C GLU A 648 17.15 -5.38 34.79
N THR A 649 17.44 -5.76 33.55
CA THR A 649 16.83 -6.91 32.85
C THR A 649 17.84 -7.83 32.18
N CYS A 650 19.08 -7.40 32.04
CA CYS A 650 20.17 -8.17 31.44
C CYS A 650 21.20 -8.59 32.50
N GLY A 651 21.84 -9.74 32.29
CA GLY A 651 22.90 -10.24 33.16
C GLY A 651 22.41 -10.60 34.57
N PRO A 652 23.31 -10.62 35.57
CA PRO A 652 22.98 -11.04 36.93
C PRO A 652 21.91 -10.18 37.61
N GLY A 653 21.88 -8.87 37.34
CA GLY A 653 20.85 -7.97 37.87
C GLY A 653 19.46 -8.31 37.34
N GLY A 654 19.35 -8.52 36.02
CA GLY A 654 18.12 -9.01 35.40
C GLY A 654 17.66 -10.38 35.92
N ILE A 655 18.60 -11.31 36.10
CA ILE A 655 18.30 -12.63 36.68
C ILE A 655 17.74 -12.47 38.10
N ALA A 656 18.35 -11.60 38.92
CA ALA A 656 17.91 -11.35 40.28
C ALA A 656 16.51 -10.74 40.34
N TYR A 657 16.25 -9.78 39.46
CA TYR A 657 14.94 -9.17 39.33
C TYR A 657 13.88 -10.16 38.83
N GLY A 658 14.25 -11.06 37.90
CA GLY A 658 13.40 -12.15 37.43
C GLY A 658 12.97 -13.08 38.57
N MET A 659 13.92 -13.51 39.40
CA MET A 659 13.65 -14.36 40.57
C MET A 659 12.64 -13.73 41.54
N ARG A 660 12.66 -12.40 41.71
CA ARG A 660 11.65 -11.67 42.50
C ARG A 660 10.30 -11.56 41.79
N SER A 661 10.31 -11.35 40.48
CA SER A 661 9.12 -11.03 39.69
C SER A 661 8.22 -12.22 39.44
N ILE A 662 8.77 -13.44 39.35
CA ILE A 662 7.98 -14.66 39.09
C ILE A 662 6.83 -14.79 40.10
N GLY A 663 7.11 -14.66 41.41
CA GLY A 663 6.10 -14.78 42.46
C GLY A 663 5.00 -13.73 42.35
N GLY A 664 5.38 -12.45 42.22
CA GLY A 664 4.42 -11.35 42.13
C GLY A 664 3.52 -11.40 40.89
N VAL A 665 4.06 -11.84 39.75
CA VAL A 665 3.25 -11.98 38.52
C VAL A 665 2.30 -13.17 38.61
N VAL A 666 2.77 -14.32 39.13
CA VAL A 666 1.90 -15.49 39.35
C VAL A 666 0.77 -15.17 40.32
N GLU A 667 1.05 -14.40 41.38
CA GLU A 667 0.04 -13.95 42.33
C GLU A 667 -1.05 -13.08 41.66
N ILE A 668 -0.66 -12.13 40.80
CA ILE A 668 -1.62 -11.29 40.05
C ILE A 668 -2.48 -12.14 39.10
N ILE A 669 -1.89 -13.12 38.41
CA ILE A 669 -2.64 -14.05 37.55
C ILE A 669 -3.66 -14.81 38.40
N ASP A 670 -3.27 -15.33 39.56
CA ASP A 670 -4.17 -16.08 40.45
C ASP A 670 -5.33 -15.21 40.96
N TYR A 671 -5.08 -13.94 41.28
CA TYR A 671 -6.16 -13.00 41.63
C TYR A 671 -7.07 -12.70 40.43
N MET A 672 -6.51 -12.46 39.25
CA MET A 672 -7.28 -12.24 38.03
C MET A 672 -8.20 -13.44 37.75
N GLU A 673 -7.67 -14.66 37.73
CA GLU A 673 -8.44 -15.86 37.43
C GLU A 673 -9.51 -16.15 38.48
N LYS A 674 -9.24 -15.84 39.75
CA LYS A 674 -10.19 -16.04 40.85
C LYS A 674 -11.38 -15.09 40.77
N TYR A 675 -11.15 -13.81 40.46
CA TYR A 675 -12.18 -12.77 40.58
C TYR A 675 -12.74 -12.30 39.23
N SER A 676 -12.01 -12.51 38.13
CA SER A 676 -12.42 -12.21 36.74
C SER A 676 -11.79 -13.21 35.75
N PRO A 677 -12.25 -14.48 35.71
CA PRO A 677 -11.64 -15.55 34.91
C PRO A 677 -11.59 -15.30 33.40
N ASP A 678 -12.41 -14.36 32.90
CA ASP A 678 -12.44 -14.01 31.49
C ASP A 678 -11.52 -12.85 31.11
N ALA A 679 -10.92 -12.17 32.08
CA ALA A 679 -10.05 -11.02 31.86
C ALA A 679 -8.74 -11.40 31.16
N TRP A 680 -8.16 -10.43 30.48
CA TRP A 680 -6.81 -10.54 29.90
C TRP A 680 -5.80 -9.77 30.73
N MET A 681 -4.68 -10.41 31.05
CA MET A 681 -3.52 -9.74 31.64
C MET A 681 -2.57 -9.26 30.54
N LEU A 682 -2.40 -7.94 30.46
CA LEU A 682 -1.40 -7.29 29.62
C LEU A 682 -0.19 -7.03 30.49
N ASN A 683 0.78 -7.94 30.44
CA ASN A 683 1.96 -7.89 31.28
C ASN A 683 3.12 -7.22 30.55
N TYR A 684 3.48 -6.03 31.02
CA TYR A 684 4.68 -5.29 30.63
C TYR A 684 5.59 -5.08 31.85
N SER A 685 5.42 -5.93 32.88
CA SER A 685 6.38 -6.06 33.97
C SER A 685 7.62 -6.79 33.47
N ASN A 686 8.79 -6.31 33.89
CA ASN A 686 10.07 -6.90 33.55
C ASN A 686 10.61 -7.83 34.66
N PRO A 687 11.62 -8.66 34.37
CA PRO A 687 12.19 -8.96 33.05
C PRO A 687 11.30 -9.94 32.29
N ALA A 688 10.75 -9.50 31.16
CA ALA A 688 9.64 -10.21 30.52
C ALA A 688 10.05 -11.59 29.98
N ALA A 689 11.29 -11.81 29.54
CA ALA A 689 11.77 -13.13 29.10
C ALA A 689 11.64 -14.23 30.18
N ILE A 690 12.15 -13.95 31.39
CA ILE A 690 12.11 -14.90 32.53
C ILE A 690 10.67 -15.10 33.02
N VAL A 691 9.91 -14.01 33.13
CA VAL A 691 8.51 -14.06 33.58
C VAL A 691 7.62 -14.79 32.56
N ALA A 692 7.86 -14.60 31.27
CA ALA A 692 7.16 -15.32 30.20
C ALA A 692 7.45 -16.82 30.26
N GLU A 693 8.70 -17.23 30.46
CA GLU A 693 9.02 -18.66 30.62
C GLU A 693 8.40 -19.25 31.90
N ALA A 694 8.38 -18.50 33.00
CA ALA A 694 7.75 -18.93 34.24
C ALA A 694 6.23 -19.11 34.07
N THR A 695 5.56 -18.14 33.45
CA THR A 695 4.11 -18.21 33.20
C THR A 695 3.76 -19.30 32.20
N ARG A 696 4.55 -19.51 31.13
CA ARG A 696 4.39 -20.66 30.22
C ARG A 696 4.40 -22.00 30.96
N ARG A 697 5.23 -22.16 32.00
CA ARG A 697 5.32 -23.42 32.77
C ARG A 697 4.31 -23.54 33.89
N LEU A 698 4.08 -22.46 34.63
CA LEU A 698 3.26 -22.46 35.85
C LEU A 698 1.79 -22.17 35.57
N ARG A 699 1.49 -21.45 34.49
CA ARG A 699 0.18 -20.90 34.11
C ARG A 699 -0.03 -21.00 32.58
N PRO A 700 0.13 -22.20 31.97
CA PRO A 700 0.11 -22.36 30.51
C PRO A 700 -1.22 -21.96 29.84
N ASP A 701 -2.33 -22.10 30.57
CA ASP A 701 -3.68 -21.85 30.06
C ASP A 701 -4.22 -20.45 30.40
N SER A 702 -3.44 -19.65 31.14
CA SER A 702 -3.86 -18.33 31.60
C SER A 702 -3.87 -17.32 30.45
N LYS A 703 -4.85 -16.41 30.45
CA LYS A 703 -5.00 -15.32 29.47
C LYS A 703 -4.01 -14.17 29.73
N ILE A 704 -2.72 -14.45 29.59
CA ILE A 704 -1.64 -13.48 29.75
C ILE A 704 -0.94 -13.22 28.42
N ILE A 705 -0.65 -11.95 28.14
CA ILE A 705 0.20 -11.52 27.03
C ILE A 705 1.36 -10.75 27.61
N ASN A 706 2.57 -11.27 27.41
CA ASN A 706 3.81 -10.59 27.76
C ASN A 706 4.25 -9.73 26.56
N ILE A 707 4.55 -8.47 26.81
CA ILE A 707 4.86 -7.47 25.78
C ILE A 707 5.98 -6.53 26.25
N CYS A 708 6.71 -5.96 25.30
CA CYS A 708 7.82 -5.06 25.53
C CYS A 708 7.69 -3.79 24.68
N ASP A 709 8.13 -2.69 25.25
CA ASP A 709 8.13 -1.35 24.67
C ASP A 709 9.41 -1.03 23.88
N MET A 710 10.53 -1.70 24.16
CA MET A 710 11.81 -1.43 23.49
C MET A 710 11.71 -1.52 21.95
N PRO A 711 11.07 -2.55 21.36
CA PRO A 711 10.89 -2.57 19.91
C PRO A 711 10.04 -1.40 19.38
N VAL A 712 9.04 -0.95 20.16
CA VAL A 712 8.20 0.21 19.80
C VAL A 712 9.03 1.49 19.80
N GLY A 713 9.85 1.73 20.83
CA GLY A 713 10.73 2.90 20.91
C GLY A 713 11.76 2.94 19.77
N ILE A 714 12.34 1.79 19.42
CA ILE A 714 13.27 1.68 18.29
C ILE A 714 12.55 1.95 16.96
N GLU A 715 11.36 1.39 16.76
CA GLU A 715 10.57 1.62 15.53
C GLU A 715 10.09 3.07 15.39
N LEU A 716 9.79 3.78 16.48
CA LEU A 716 9.49 5.22 16.44
C LEU A 716 10.69 6.02 15.91
N ARG A 717 11.89 5.69 16.38
CA ARG A 717 13.14 6.32 15.90
C ARG A 717 13.44 5.96 14.45
N MET A 718 13.22 4.71 14.04
CA MET A 718 13.31 4.29 12.64
C MET A 718 12.34 5.07 11.75
N ALA A 719 11.09 5.26 12.19
CA ALA A 719 10.10 6.06 11.46
C ALA A 719 10.56 7.51 11.28
N GLU A 720 11.12 8.12 12.33
CA GLU A 720 11.66 9.49 12.26
C GLU A 720 12.85 9.59 11.30
N VAL A 721 13.81 8.67 11.36
CA VAL A 721 14.94 8.58 10.42
C VAL A 721 14.47 8.44 8.97
N LEU A 722 13.39 7.69 8.76
CA LEU A 722 12.80 7.48 7.45
C LEU A 722 11.98 8.68 6.95
N GLY A 723 11.54 9.56 7.85
CA GLY A 723 10.63 10.68 7.57
C GLY A 723 9.16 10.25 7.48
N LEU A 724 8.77 9.20 8.20
CA LEU A 724 7.39 8.70 8.30
C LEU A 724 6.66 9.38 9.46
N GLU A 725 5.34 9.57 9.34
CA GLU A 725 4.53 10.19 10.41
C GLU A 725 4.30 9.21 11.57
N SER A 726 4.31 7.90 11.28
CA SER A 726 4.11 6.87 12.30
C SER A 726 4.88 5.58 12.01
N ARG A 727 5.38 4.93 13.07
CA ARG A 727 5.91 3.56 12.96
C ARG A 727 4.90 2.56 12.38
N LYS A 728 3.59 2.82 12.50
CA LYS A 728 2.52 1.97 11.95
C LYS A 728 2.48 1.96 10.42
N GLU A 729 3.23 2.85 9.77
CA GLU A 729 3.43 2.84 8.32
C GLU A 729 4.43 1.76 7.88
N MET A 730 5.21 1.20 8.80
CA MET A 730 6.12 0.10 8.53
C MET A 730 5.43 -1.26 8.71
N ASP A 731 5.85 -2.23 7.92
CA ASP A 731 5.58 -3.66 8.07
C ASP A 731 6.90 -4.38 8.31
N VAL A 732 7.04 -4.98 9.50
CA VAL A 732 8.35 -5.42 10.02
C VAL A 732 8.41 -6.91 10.35
N ARG A 733 9.36 -7.65 9.78
CA ARG A 733 9.73 -9.00 10.25
C ARG A 733 10.81 -8.87 11.31
N TYR A 734 10.61 -9.56 12.42
CA TYR A 734 11.49 -9.54 13.58
C TYR A 734 11.51 -10.93 14.22
N TYR A 735 12.65 -11.33 14.74
CA TYR A 735 12.75 -12.50 15.60
C TYR A 735 13.75 -12.25 16.73
N GLY A 736 13.54 -12.92 17.86
CA GLY A 736 14.43 -12.86 18.99
C GLY A 736 13.82 -13.44 20.26
N LEU A 737 14.51 -13.25 21.37
CA LEU A 737 13.91 -13.27 22.69
C LEU A 737 13.60 -11.81 23.07
N ASN A 738 12.85 -11.61 24.15
CA ASN A 738 12.67 -10.26 24.69
C ASN A 738 14.03 -9.62 25.05
N HIS A 739 14.23 -8.36 24.67
CA HIS A 739 15.51 -7.63 24.80
C HIS A 739 16.70 -8.31 24.07
N PHE A 740 16.42 -9.18 23.09
CA PHE A 740 17.45 -9.96 22.40
C PHE A 740 16.99 -10.39 20.99
N GLY A 741 16.84 -9.43 20.07
CA GLY A 741 16.29 -9.72 18.75
C GLY A 741 16.77 -8.80 17.63
N TRP A 742 16.31 -9.10 16.42
CA TRP A 742 16.73 -8.46 15.17
C TRP A 742 15.56 -8.25 14.22
N TRP A 743 15.48 -7.07 13.62
CA TRP A 743 14.64 -6.81 12.45
C TRP A 743 15.32 -7.30 11.18
N THR A 744 14.55 -7.94 10.30
CA THR A 744 15.07 -8.67 9.11
C THR A 744 14.47 -8.20 7.79
N ASP A 745 13.32 -7.54 7.83
CA ASP A 745 12.62 -7.01 6.65
C ASP A 745 11.74 -5.87 7.17
N ILE A 746 11.98 -4.65 6.68
CA ILE A 746 11.21 -3.45 7.04
C ILE A 746 10.73 -2.83 5.74
N ARG A 747 9.42 -2.84 5.53
CA ARG A 747 8.80 -2.31 4.31
C ARG A 747 7.77 -1.25 4.64
N ASP A 748 7.49 -0.36 3.70
CA ASP A 748 6.29 0.48 3.80
C ASP A 748 5.02 -0.27 3.37
N LYS A 749 3.86 0.40 3.43
CA LYS A 749 2.56 -0.18 3.03
C LYS A 749 2.41 -0.43 1.53
N GLU A 750 3.28 0.14 0.69
CA GLU A 750 3.34 -0.13 -0.75
C GLU A 750 4.24 -1.34 -1.06
N GLY A 751 5.01 -1.81 -0.08
CA GLY A 751 5.91 -2.95 -0.18
C GLY A 751 7.35 -2.57 -0.53
N ASN A 752 7.69 -1.27 -0.53
CA ASN A 752 9.04 -0.78 -0.78
C ASN A 752 9.96 -1.16 0.39
N ASP A 753 11.18 -1.59 0.08
CA ASP A 753 12.18 -1.96 1.08
C ASP A 753 12.83 -0.73 1.69
N LEU A 754 12.72 -0.60 3.02
CA LEU A 754 13.27 0.52 3.80
C LEU A 754 14.57 0.14 4.53
N MET A 755 14.95 -1.13 4.54
CA MET A 755 16.15 -1.64 5.22
C MET A 755 17.43 -0.94 4.76
N PRO A 756 17.70 -0.73 3.45
CA PRO A 756 18.96 -0.11 3.01
C PRO A 756 19.18 1.29 3.61
N LYS A 757 18.13 2.12 3.62
CA LYS A 757 18.20 3.48 4.18
C LYS A 757 18.43 3.46 5.69
N LEU A 758 17.79 2.54 6.40
CA LEU A 758 17.98 2.39 7.85
C LEU A 758 19.38 1.85 8.18
N ILE A 759 19.86 0.83 7.48
CA ILE A 759 21.22 0.29 7.69
C ILE A 759 22.27 1.38 7.44
N ASP A 760 22.14 2.13 6.35
CA ASP A 760 23.06 3.23 6.03
C ASP A 760 23.10 4.30 7.13
N TRP A 761 21.96 4.61 7.74
CA TRP A 761 21.88 5.52 8.87
C TRP A 761 22.49 4.92 10.14
N VAL A 762 22.01 3.73 10.53
CA VAL A 762 22.30 3.10 11.81
C VAL A 762 23.76 2.71 11.94
N LYS A 763 24.42 2.28 10.85
CA LYS A 763 25.86 1.94 10.88
C LYS A 763 26.74 3.14 11.23
N GLU A 764 26.27 4.37 11.02
CA GLU A 764 27.00 5.62 11.28
C GLU A 764 26.56 6.28 12.60
N HIS A 765 25.25 6.37 12.83
CA HIS A 765 24.65 7.19 13.89
C HIS A 765 23.98 6.37 14.99
N GLY A 766 23.82 5.05 14.83
CA GLY A 766 22.95 4.24 15.68
C GLY A 766 21.49 4.61 15.45
N TYR A 767 20.66 4.51 16.50
CA TYR A 767 19.26 4.94 16.46
C TYR A 767 19.06 6.40 16.93
N ILE A 768 20.11 7.21 16.90
CA ILE A 768 19.98 8.66 17.10
C ILE A 768 19.25 9.25 15.90
N THR A 769 18.20 10.01 16.16
CA THR A 769 17.35 10.63 15.14
C THR A 769 18.00 11.88 14.56
N PRO A 770 17.59 12.34 13.37
CA PRO A 770 18.07 13.61 12.82
C PRO A 770 17.88 14.80 13.75
N LYS A 771 16.74 14.88 14.46
CA LYS A 771 16.47 15.98 15.41
C LYS A 771 17.38 15.96 16.63
N GLU A 772 17.67 14.77 17.16
CA GLU A 772 18.62 14.63 18.28
C GLU A 772 20.04 15.06 17.86
N LEU A 773 20.47 14.73 16.63
CA LEU A 773 21.76 15.20 16.09
C LEU A 773 21.82 16.73 15.93
N GLU A 774 20.68 17.37 15.69
CA GLU A 774 20.56 18.84 15.61
C GLU A 774 20.45 19.51 17.00
N GLY A 775 20.53 18.75 18.09
CA GLY A 775 20.53 19.24 19.47
C GLY A 775 19.15 19.35 20.12
N ALA A 776 18.11 18.77 19.52
CA ALA A 776 16.74 18.77 20.05
C ALA A 776 16.40 17.49 20.84
N SER A 777 17.37 16.92 21.56
CA SER A 777 17.16 15.72 22.38
C SER A 777 16.50 16.09 23.72
N GLU A 778 15.32 15.53 23.98
CA GLU A 778 14.67 15.53 25.30
C GLU A 778 15.00 14.26 26.11
N GLU A 779 15.84 13.39 25.56
CA GLU A 779 16.15 12.08 26.13
C GLU A 779 17.22 12.11 27.21
N GLU A 780 17.12 11.17 28.13
CA GLU A 780 18.08 11.05 29.22
C GLU A 780 19.45 10.59 28.66
N PRO A 781 20.60 11.12 29.13
CA PRO A 781 21.91 10.82 28.54
C PRO A 781 22.26 9.33 28.46
N SER A 782 21.79 8.52 29.41
CA SER A 782 21.99 7.07 29.41
C SER A 782 21.23 6.36 28.27
N TRP A 783 20.08 6.90 27.86
CA TRP A 783 19.33 6.41 26.70
C TRP A 783 19.94 6.89 25.38
N GLU A 784 20.36 8.15 25.31
CA GLU A 784 21.09 8.67 24.14
C GLU A 784 22.34 7.83 23.84
N TYR A 785 23.14 7.53 24.87
CA TYR A 785 24.27 6.61 24.74
C TYR A 785 23.85 5.23 24.20
N THR A 786 22.75 4.68 24.72
CA THR A 786 22.25 3.35 24.34
C THR A 786 21.81 3.29 22.88
N PHE A 787 21.07 4.29 22.40
CA PHE A 787 20.67 4.38 21.00
C PHE A 787 21.87 4.64 20.07
N GLY A 788 22.85 5.44 20.50
CA GLY A 788 24.07 5.69 19.74
C GLY A 788 24.99 4.46 19.62
N LYS A 789 25.09 3.64 20.68
CA LYS A 789 25.90 2.40 20.69
C LYS A 789 25.35 1.33 19.75
N ALA A 790 24.09 1.43 19.33
CA ALA A 790 23.48 0.48 18.38
C ALA A 790 24.23 0.38 17.05
N LYS A 791 24.98 1.42 16.64
CA LYS A 791 25.84 1.35 15.45
C LYS A 791 26.87 0.23 15.51
N GLU A 792 27.50 0.05 16.67
CA GLU A 792 28.55 -0.94 16.85
C GLU A 792 27.98 -2.35 16.88
N VAL A 793 26.80 -2.50 17.50
CA VAL A 793 26.03 -3.73 17.49
C VAL A 793 25.63 -4.12 16.06
N GLN A 794 25.22 -3.15 15.25
CA GLN A 794 24.79 -3.37 13.86
C GLN A 794 25.95 -3.86 12.98
N TRP A 795 27.20 -3.45 13.24
CA TRP A 795 28.37 -3.90 12.47
C TRP A 795 28.61 -5.41 12.51
N LEU A 796 28.07 -6.11 13.52
CA LEU A 796 28.24 -7.56 13.68
C LEU A 796 27.38 -8.36 12.69
N ASP A 797 26.26 -7.80 12.23
CA ASP A 797 25.40 -8.40 11.23
C ASP A 797 24.80 -7.31 10.31
N PRO A 798 25.47 -7.02 9.18
CA PRO A 798 25.05 -5.98 8.26
C PRO A 798 23.67 -6.18 7.61
N ASP A 799 23.16 -7.42 7.63
CA ASP A 799 21.89 -7.79 6.99
C ASP A 799 20.66 -7.53 7.89
N THR A 800 20.88 -7.17 9.16
CA THR A 800 19.81 -6.94 10.14
C THR A 800 19.97 -5.63 10.89
N LEU A 801 18.92 -5.25 11.61
CA LEU A 801 18.94 -4.15 12.58
C LEU A 801 18.74 -4.72 14.00
N PRO A 802 19.59 -4.38 14.98
CA PRO A 802 19.57 -5.02 16.28
C PRO A 802 18.65 -4.33 17.30
N ASN A 803 18.12 -5.11 18.24
CA ASN A 803 17.61 -4.56 19.51
C ASN A 803 18.78 -3.94 20.31
N THR A 804 18.58 -2.77 20.92
CA THR A 804 19.62 -2.01 21.63
C THR A 804 20.23 -2.76 22.82
N TYR A 805 19.47 -3.64 23.46
CA TYR A 805 19.96 -4.44 24.59
C TYR A 805 21.08 -5.41 24.22
N LEU A 806 21.25 -5.75 22.93
CA LEU A 806 22.34 -6.61 22.47
C LEU A 806 23.73 -6.04 22.78
N LYS A 807 23.85 -4.72 23.04
CA LYS A 807 25.11 -4.12 23.50
C LYS A 807 25.65 -4.77 24.78
N TYR A 808 24.78 -5.15 25.72
CA TYR A 808 25.20 -5.78 26.97
C TYR A 808 25.79 -7.17 26.75
N TYR A 809 25.41 -7.86 25.68
CA TYR A 809 25.86 -9.21 25.39
C TYR A 809 27.08 -9.24 24.47
N PHE A 810 27.25 -8.23 23.63
CA PHE A 810 28.43 -8.11 22.76
C PHE A 810 29.57 -7.32 23.39
N TYR A 811 29.26 -6.32 24.21
CA TYR A 811 30.23 -5.42 24.83
C TYR A 811 30.07 -5.33 26.37
N PRO A 812 29.93 -6.44 27.11
CA PRO A 812 29.66 -6.39 28.55
C PRO A 812 30.76 -5.67 29.36
N GLN A 813 32.02 -5.76 28.92
CA GLN A 813 33.13 -5.08 29.58
C GLN A 813 33.06 -3.57 29.35
N ASP A 814 32.86 -3.11 28.11
CA ASP A 814 32.69 -1.69 27.79
C ASP A 814 31.56 -1.06 28.61
N GLU A 815 30.41 -1.74 28.70
CA GLU A 815 29.26 -1.25 29.45
C GLU A 815 29.54 -1.19 30.96
N ALA A 816 30.29 -2.17 31.50
CA ALA A 816 30.74 -2.13 32.88
C ALA A 816 31.73 -0.97 33.12
N GLU A 817 32.68 -0.75 32.23
CA GLU A 817 33.66 0.36 32.34
C GLU A 817 33.00 1.74 32.23
N HIS A 818 31.94 1.86 31.43
CA HIS A 818 31.16 3.09 31.28
C HIS A 818 30.26 3.40 32.50
N SER A 819 29.95 2.39 33.32
CA SER A 819 28.99 2.51 34.42
C SER A 819 29.64 2.97 35.73
N ASP A 820 28.97 3.85 36.48
CA ASP A 820 29.39 4.23 37.83
C ASP A 820 28.72 3.34 38.90
N ILE A 821 29.53 2.52 39.58
CA ILE A 821 29.07 1.66 40.68
C ILE A 821 28.45 2.45 41.85
N ASN A 822 28.82 3.72 42.05
CA ASN A 822 28.28 4.53 43.14
C ASN A 822 26.98 5.24 42.74
N TYR A 823 26.77 5.46 41.44
CA TYR A 823 25.63 6.17 40.90
C TYR A 823 25.10 5.47 39.64
N THR A 824 24.20 4.52 39.88
CA THR A 824 23.63 3.65 38.85
C THR A 824 22.35 4.23 38.26
N ARG A 825 21.79 3.57 37.23
CA ARG A 825 20.54 4.00 36.60
C ARG A 825 19.37 4.05 37.59
N ALA A 826 19.34 3.16 38.58
CA ALA A 826 18.37 3.22 39.67
C ALA A 826 18.46 4.54 40.45
N ASN A 827 19.69 5.02 40.72
CA ASN A 827 19.92 6.29 41.41
C ASN A 827 19.44 7.48 40.56
N GLU A 828 19.74 7.49 39.26
CA GLU A 828 19.23 8.50 38.31
C GLU A 828 17.70 8.58 38.33
N VAL A 829 17.02 7.43 38.29
CA VAL A 829 15.55 7.37 38.28
C VAL A 829 14.96 7.83 39.62
N MET A 830 15.56 7.43 40.75
CA MET A 830 15.14 7.88 42.08
C MET A 830 15.33 9.38 42.28
N ASP A 831 16.41 9.95 41.75
CA ASP A 831 16.70 11.38 41.91
C ASP A 831 15.92 12.29 40.98
N ASN A 832 15.51 11.78 39.81
CA ASN A 832 14.80 12.56 38.80
C ASN A 832 13.32 12.14 38.72
N ARG A 833 13.01 11.12 37.92
CA ARG A 833 11.64 10.69 37.58
C ARG A 833 10.77 10.47 38.81
N GLU A 834 11.29 9.76 39.80
CA GLU A 834 10.51 9.43 41.00
C GLU A 834 10.12 10.68 41.78
N LYS A 835 11.07 11.56 42.08
CA LYS A 835 10.80 12.84 42.77
C LYS A 835 9.87 13.73 41.96
N HIS A 836 10.08 13.84 40.64
CA HIS A 836 9.26 14.68 39.77
C HIS A 836 7.80 14.23 39.76
N VAL A 837 7.55 12.96 39.47
CA VAL A 837 6.18 12.41 39.36
C VAL A 837 5.45 12.48 40.70
N PHE A 838 6.07 12.09 41.81
CA PHE A 838 5.42 12.17 43.12
C PHE A 838 5.17 13.63 43.54
N SER A 839 6.11 14.54 43.29
CA SER A 839 5.92 15.97 43.56
C SER A 839 4.72 16.53 42.79
N GLU A 840 4.62 16.20 41.50
CA GLU A 840 3.53 16.68 40.65
C GLU A 840 2.17 16.06 41.04
N CYS A 841 2.14 14.77 41.37
CA CYS A 841 0.93 14.13 41.90
C CYS A 841 0.47 14.78 43.21
N ASN A 842 1.41 15.05 44.13
CA ASN A 842 1.11 15.75 45.38
C ASN A 842 0.66 17.20 45.13
N ARG A 843 1.19 17.89 44.11
CA ARG A 843 0.71 19.22 43.72
C ARG A 843 -0.77 19.14 43.32
N ILE A 844 -1.09 18.29 42.35
CA ILE A 844 -2.45 18.09 41.82
C ILE A 844 -3.42 17.72 42.95
N SER A 845 -3.05 16.78 43.81
CA SER A 845 -3.90 16.34 44.92
C SER A 845 -4.13 17.43 45.97
N ASN A 846 -3.16 18.33 46.19
CA ASN A 846 -3.26 19.42 47.16
C ASN A 846 -4.08 20.61 46.64
N ILE A 847 -3.85 21.04 45.41
CA ILE A 847 -4.58 22.18 44.81
C ILE A 847 -5.94 21.78 44.25
N LYS A 848 -6.21 20.47 44.15
CA LYS A 848 -7.46 19.88 43.64
C LYS A 848 -7.78 20.27 42.20
N THR A 849 -6.74 20.43 41.37
CA THR A 849 -6.89 20.59 39.93
C THR A 849 -5.72 20.03 39.15
N ALA A 850 -5.98 19.51 37.95
CA ALA A 850 -4.98 19.10 36.97
C ALA A 850 -4.73 20.16 35.88
N GLU A 851 -5.23 21.39 36.07
CA GLU A 851 -4.82 22.55 35.28
C GLU A 851 -3.30 22.72 35.36
N ASP A 852 -2.67 22.93 34.20
CA ASP A 852 -1.21 22.98 34.01
C ASP A 852 -0.44 21.74 34.52
N ALA A 853 -1.08 20.56 34.56
CA ALA A 853 -0.39 19.32 34.89
C ALA A 853 0.82 19.08 33.97
N LYS A 854 1.98 18.85 34.56
CA LYS A 854 3.22 18.49 33.84
C LYS A 854 3.33 17.00 33.53
N LEU A 855 2.33 16.23 33.94
CA LEU A 855 2.19 14.83 33.57
C LEU A 855 1.76 14.79 32.10
N VAL A 856 2.53 14.10 31.27
CA VAL A 856 2.21 13.92 29.85
C VAL A 856 1.79 12.47 29.59
N ALA A 857 1.03 12.25 28.52
CA ALA A 857 0.81 10.91 28.03
C ALA A 857 2.17 10.27 27.68
N ASP A 858 2.35 9.03 28.12
CA ASP A 858 3.57 8.31 27.84
C ASP A 858 3.44 7.64 26.47
N ASP A 859 4.25 8.05 25.51
CA ASP A 859 4.33 7.41 24.19
C ASP A 859 4.68 5.92 24.33
N HIS A 860 5.41 5.52 25.39
CA HIS A 860 5.64 4.13 25.74
C HIS A 860 4.35 3.44 26.17
N ALA A 861 3.32 4.11 26.69
CA ALA A 861 2.08 3.43 27.09
C ALA A 861 1.12 3.17 25.91
N SER A 862 1.29 3.84 24.77
CA SER A 862 0.38 3.80 23.63
C SER A 862 0.14 2.38 23.07
N TYR A 863 1.18 1.53 23.07
CA TYR A 863 1.08 0.16 22.55
C TYR A 863 0.20 -0.74 23.45
N ILE A 864 0.08 -0.43 24.75
CA ILE A 864 -0.74 -1.20 25.69
C ILE A 864 -2.22 -1.01 25.36
N VAL A 865 -2.63 0.23 25.04
CA VAL A 865 -3.99 0.51 24.58
C VAL A 865 -4.24 -0.08 23.21
N ASP A 866 -3.26 -0.05 22.29
CA ASP A 866 -3.41 -0.76 21.02
C ASP A 866 -3.61 -2.27 21.22
N LEU A 867 -2.87 -2.90 22.14
CA LEU A 867 -3.01 -4.32 22.47
C LEU A 867 -4.38 -4.61 23.09
N ALA A 868 -4.79 -3.84 24.10
CA ALA A 868 -6.09 -3.97 24.75
C ALA A 868 -7.24 -3.81 23.74
N ARG A 869 -7.13 -2.83 22.85
CA ARG A 869 -8.08 -2.57 21.75
C ARG A 869 -8.13 -3.71 20.75
N ALA A 870 -6.99 -4.30 20.40
CA ALA A 870 -6.91 -5.42 19.49
C ALA A 870 -7.63 -6.67 20.03
N ILE A 871 -7.52 -6.90 21.34
CA ILE A 871 -8.23 -7.98 22.03
C ILE A 871 -9.72 -7.65 22.15
N ALA A 872 -10.06 -6.48 22.71
CA ALA A 872 -11.44 -6.09 22.98
C ALA A 872 -12.31 -6.04 21.71
N TYR A 873 -11.74 -5.60 20.58
CA TYR A 873 -12.48 -5.33 19.35
C TYR A 873 -12.00 -6.14 18.14
N ASN A 874 -11.16 -7.15 18.38
CA ASN A 874 -10.70 -8.09 17.35
C ASN A 874 -10.12 -7.41 16.10
N THR A 875 -9.25 -6.40 16.30
CA THR A 875 -8.79 -5.52 15.21
C THR A 875 -7.83 -6.18 14.23
N LYS A 876 -7.23 -7.32 14.61
CA LYS A 876 -6.22 -8.05 13.82
C LYS A 876 -4.99 -7.19 13.53
N GLU A 877 -4.61 -6.36 14.50
CA GLU A 877 -3.40 -5.54 14.42
C GLU A 877 -2.14 -6.39 14.58
N ARG A 878 -1.09 -6.02 13.85
CA ARG A 878 0.22 -6.67 13.91
C ARG A 878 1.05 -6.04 15.01
N MET A 879 1.56 -6.85 15.93
CA MET A 879 2.38 -6.40 17.07
C MET A 879 3.50 -7.40 17.35
N LEU A 880 4.61 -6.93 17.89
CA LEU A 880 5.64 -7.82 18.43
C LEU A 880 5.22 -8.26 19.83
N LEU A 881 5.08 -9.57 20.04
CA LEU A 881 4.65 -10.16 21.31
C LEU A 881 5.54 -11.33 21.68
N ILE A 882 5.63 -11.60 22.99
CA ILE A 882 6.39 -12.72 23.53
C ILE A 882 5.47 -13.93 23.66
N VAL A 883 5.70 -14.95 22.84
CA VAL A 883 4.84 -16.13 22.70
C VAL A 883 5.67 -17.42 22.68
N PRO A 884 5.08 -18.59 22.99
CA PRO A 884 5.76 -19.88 22.80
C PRO A 884 6.15 -20.09 21.34
N ASN A 885 7.35 -20.59 21.09
CA ASN A 885 7.89 -20.75 19.74
C ASN A 885 7.06 -21.73 18.90
N HIS A 886 6.88 -22.99 19.34
CA HIS A 886 6.09 -24.03 18.66
C HIS A 886 6.27 -24.09 17.12
N GLY A 887 7.49 -23.88 16.63
CA GLY A 887 7.82 -23.91 15.19
C GLY A 887 7.68 -22.58 14.44
N VAL A 888 7.39 -21.47 15.12
CA VAL A 888 7.41 -20.11 14.53
C VAL A 888 8.82 -19.78 14.00
N ILE A 889 9.84 -20.08 14.80
CA ILE A 889 11.25 -20.17 14.41
C ILE A 889 11.58 -21.65 14.30
N GLU A 890 11.70 -22.14 13.07
CA GLU A 890 11.70 -23.58 12.73
C GLU A 890 12.89 -24.34 13.34
N ASN A 891 14.05 -23.69 13.39
CA ASN A 891 15.31 -24.30 13.79
C ASN A 891 15.74 -23.86 15.20
N PHE A 892 14.81 -23.51 16.08
CA PHE A 892 15.05 -23.09 17.47
C PHE A 892 14.22 -23.91 18.46
N ASP A 893 14.53 -23.87 19.76
CA ASP A 893 13.79 -24.57 20.81
C ASP A 893 12.26 -24.29 20.70
N ALA A 894 11.48 -25.35 20.51
CA ALA A 894 10.03 -25.26 20.36
C ALA A 894 9.34 -24.74 21.64
N GLU A 895 9.95 -24.97 22.80
CA GLU A 895 9.43 -24.55 24.10
C GLU A 895 9.99 -23.19 24.54
N GLY A 896 10.82 -22.53 23.73
CA GLY A 896 11.34 -21.19 24.01
C GLY A 896 10.25 -20.12 23.90
N MET A 897 10.28 -19.11 24.78
CA MET A 897 9.46 -17.92 24.62
C MET A 897 10.19 -16.94 23.69
N VAL A 898 9.58 -16.63 22.55
CA VAL A 898 10.18 -15.81 21.48
C VAL A 898 9.38 -14.54 21.25
N GLU A 899 10.07 -13.46 20.92
CA GLU A 899 9.47 -12.17 20.56
C GLU A 899 9.38 -12.08 19.03
N VAL A 900 8.16 -12.11 18.50
CA VAL A 900 7.88 -12.22 17.07
C VAL A 900 6.62 -11.43 16.68
N PRO A 901 6.47 -11.04 15.40
CA PRO A 901 5.22 -10.50 14.89
C PRO A 901 4.06 -11.46 15.07
N CYS A 902 2.97 -10.96 15.65
CA CYS A 902 1.72 -11.66 15.86
C CYS A 902 0.56 -10.81 15.31
N ILE A 903 -0.47 -11.47 14.77
CA ILE A 903 -1.76 -10.84 14.50
C ILE A 903 -2.62 -10.97 15.75
N VAL A 904 -3.08 -9.86 16.31
CA VAL A 904 -3.78 -9.85 17.60
C VAL A 904 -5.28 -9.67 17.42
N GLY A 905 -6.07 -10.59 17.97
CA GLY A 905 -7.52 -10.49 18.02
C GLY A 905 -8.11 -10.88 19.36
N SER A 906 -9.43 -11.07 19.39
CA SER A 906 -10.17 -11.41 20.61
C SER A 906 -9.81 -12.74 21.26
N GLN A 907 -9.12 -13.63 20.53
CA GLN A 907 -8.62 -14.91 21.02
C GLN A 907 -7.14 -14.84 21.44
N GLY A 908 -6.54 -13.64 21.47
CA GLY A 908 -5.12 -13.45 21.74
C GLY A 908 -4.27 -13.39 20.46
N PRO A 909 -2.96 -13.65 20.58
CA PRO A 909 -2.02 -13.56 19.47
C PRO A 909 -2.04 -14.78 18.55
N GLU A 910 -1.93 -14.52 17.24
CA GLU A 910 -1.69 -15.50 16.18
C GLU A 910 -0.26 -15.27 15.63
N PRO A 911 0.75 -16.03 16.08
CA PRO A 911 2.15 -15.78 15.72
C PRO A 911 2.45 -16.02 14.22
N MET A 912 3.26 -15.16 13.64
CA MET A 912 3.68 -15.26 12.23
C MET A 912 5.00 -16.02 12.10
N THR A 913 5.06 -17.01 11.22
CA THR A 913 6.27 -17.81 10.96
C THR A 913 7.45 -16.95 10.49
N GLN A 914 8.58 -17.11 11.18
CA GLN A 914 9.84 -16.45 10.84
C GLN A 914 10.77 -17.34 9.99
N GLY A 915 10.52 -18.66 9.95
CA GLY A 915 11.32 -19.63 9.21
C GLY A 915 12.58 -20.02 9.99
N SER A 916 13.61 -20.48 9.26
CA SER A 916 14.91 -20.80 9.84
C SER A 916 15.78 -19.55 10.03
N ILE A 917 16.35 -19.36 11.22
CA ILE A 917 17.26 -18.24 11.54
C ILE A 917 18.74 -18.60 11.31
N PRO A 918 19.62 -17.61 11.04
CA PRO A 918 21.04 -17.86 10.81
C PRO A 918 21.76 -18.41 12.05
N ARG A 919 22.92 -19.04 11.81
CA ARG A 919 23.70 -19.71 12.87
C ARG A 919 24.14 -18.77 13.99
N PHE A 920 24.48 -17.53 13.66
CA PHE A 920 24.99 -16.56 14.62
C PHE A 920 23.93 -16.23 15.67
N GLN A 921 22.76 -15.75 15.24
CA GLN A 921 21.63 -15.45 16.12
C GLN A 921 21.14 -16.69 16.84
N LYS A 922 21.04 -17.85 16.15
CA LYS A 922 20.66 -19.11 16.80
C LYS A 922 21.57 -19.44 17.99
N GLY A 923 22.90 -19.41 17.79
CA GLY A 923 23.84 -19.76 18.87
C GLY A 923 23.71 -18.84 20.08
N LEU A 924 23.50 -17.54 19.83
CA LEU A 924 23.30 -16.53 20.86
C LEU A 924 21.97 -16.74 21.60
N MET A 925 20.87 -16.93 20.87
CA MET A 925 19.54 -17.15 21.44
C MET A 925 19.46 -18.46 22.22
N GLU A 926 20.09 -19.55 21.75
CA GLU A 926 20.13 -20.84 22.45
C GLU A 926 20.89 -20.74 23.78
N GLN A 927 21.99 -19.97 23.79
CA GLN A 927 22.72 -19.68 25.03
C GLN A 927 21.83 -18.89 26.01
N GLN A 928 21.18 -17.84 25.55
CA GLN A 928 20.40 -16.94 26.39
C GLN A 928 19.09 -17.57 26.90
N VAL A 929 18.34 -18.29 26.04
CA VAL A 929 17.12 -18.98 26.46
C VAL A 929 17.40 -20.07 27.49
N ALA A 930 18.57 -20.73 27.40
CA ALA A 930 19.00 -21.69 28.39
C ALA A 930 19.26 -21.04 29.76
N VAL A 931 19.81 -19.81 29.80
CA VAL A 931 19.94 -19.03 31.04
C VAL A 931 18.56 -18.81 31.65
N GLU A 932 17.62 -18.27 30.89
CA GLU A 932 16.26 -17.94 31.35
C GLU A 932 15.52 -19.18 31.87
N LYS A 933 15.60 -20.29 31.14
CA LYS A 933 15.02 -21.58 31.56
C LYS A 933 15.65 -22.11 32.83
N LEU A 934 16.96 -21.96 33.02
CA LEU A 934 17.65 -22.38 34.25
C LEU A 934 17.30 -21.50 35.46
N VAL A 935 17.02 -20.21 35.25
CA VAL A 935 16.48 -19.34 36.31
C VAL A 935 15.13 -19.84 36.77
N VAL A 936 14.23 -20.14 35.83
CA VAL A 936 12.90 -20.67 36.17
C VAL A 936 12.99 -22.07 36.80
N ASP A 937 13.90 -22.94 36.33
CA ASP A 937 14.22 -24.21 36.99
C ASP A 937 14.62 -23.98 38.46
N ALA A 938 15.51 -23.02 38.71
CA ALA A 938 15.99 -22.71 40.05
C ALA A 938 14.87 -22.22 40.95
N TRP A 939 13.98 -21.36 40.43
CA TRP A 939 12.82 -20.86 41.16
C TRP A 939 11.85 -21.98 41.53
N ILE A 940 11.50 -22.84 40.57
CA ILE A 940 10.55 -23.95 40.78
C ILE A 940 11.11 -25.01 41.75
N THR A 941 12.40 -25.33 41.62
CA THR A 941 13.03 -26.40 42.40
C THR A 941 13.68 -25.94 43.69
N GLY A 942 13.80 -24.62 43.91
CA GLY A 942 14.60 -24.05 44.99
C GLY A 942 16.07 -24.47 44.89
N SER A 943 16.64 -24.52 43.68
CA SER A 943 17.99 -25.07 43.46
C SER A 943 19.04 -23.96 43.32
N TYR A 944 19.99 -23.92 44.26
CA TYR A 944 21.17 -23.06 44.16
C TYR A 944 21.98 -23.38 42.89
N GLN A 945 22.18 -24.68 42.64
CA GLN A 945 23.01 -25.17 41.55
C GLN A 945 22.49 -24.75 40.17
N LYS A 946 21.18 -24.73 39.97
CA LYS A 946 20.54 -24.29 38.72
C LYS A 946 20.74 -22.80 38.48
N LEU A 947 20.59 -21.97 39.51
CA LEU A 947 20.80 -20.53 39.38
C LEU A 947 22.27 -20.19 39.13
N TRP A 948 23.20 -20.95 39.75
CA TRP A 948 24.62 -20.83 39.46
C TRP A 948 24.95 -21.21 38.00
N GLN A 949 24.33 -22.27 37.47
CA GLN A 949 24.44 -22.63 36.06
C GLN A 949 23.91 -21.53 35.14
N ALA A 950 22.75 -20.93 35.46
CA ALA A 950 22.18 -19.81 34.70
C ALA A 950 23.17 -18.63 34.64
N LEU A 951 23.69 -18.20 35.79
CA LEU A 951 24.67 -17.11 35.86
C LEU A 951 25.96 -17.44 35.12
N THR A 952 26.45 -18.68 35.25
CA THR A 952 27.69 -19.13 34.56
C THR A 952 27.51 -19.17 33.05
N LEU A 953 26.32 -19.51 32.57
CA LEU A 953 26.02 -19.62 31.14
C LEU A 953 25.78 -18.25 30.47
N SER A 954 25.42 -17.23 31.27
CA SER A 954 25.22 -15.88 30.77
C SER A 954 26.50 -15.34 30.11
N ARG A 955 26.36 -14.83 28.88
CA ARG A 955 27.45 -14.25 28.10
C ARG A 955 28.10 -13.04 28.78
N ILE A 956 27.38 -12.39 29.69
CA ILE A 956 27.82 -11.22 30.46
C ILE A 956 28.80 -11.62 31.59
N VAL A 957 28.71 -12.85 32.09
CA VAL A 957 29.49 -13.29 33.25
C VAL A 957 30.77 -14.00 32.77
N PRO A 958 31.96 -13.56 33.20
CA PRO A 958 33.21 -14.00 32.58
C PRO A 958 33.60 -15.44 32.92
N ASN A 959 33.19 -15.96 34.08
CA ASN A 959 33.49 -17.33 34.51
C ASN A 959 32.62 -17.78 35.71
N ALA A 960 32.62 -19.08 35.97
CA ALA A 960 31.83 -19.71 37.03
C ALA A 960 32.18 -19.23 38.46
N ARG A 961 33.43 -18.79 38.71
CA ARG A 961 33.83 -18.31 40.04
C ARG A 961 33.16 -16.97 40.33
N VAL A 962 33.23 -16.03 39.39
CA VAL A 962 32.56 -14.74 39.47
C VAL A 962 31.05 -14.93 39.55
N ALA A 963 30.48 -15.84 38.75
CA ALA A 963 29.07 -16.21 38.81
C ALA A 963 28.64 -16.63 40.24
N LYS A 964 29.46 -17.45 40.90
CA LYS A 964 29.18 -17.91 42.26
C LYS A 964 29.23 -16.77 43.28
N GLN A 965 30.25 -15.91 43.20
CA GLN A 965 30.40 -14.77 44.12
C GLN A 965 29.21 -13.80 44.00
N ILE A 966 28.82 -13.49 42.77
CA ILE A 966 27.64 -12.65 42.51
C ILE A 966 26.37 -13.34 43.05
N LEU A 967 26.20 -14.64 42.81
CA LEU A 967 25.05 -15.40 43.31
C LEU A 967 24.94 -15.33 44.84
N ASP A 968 26.04 -15.54 45.56
CA ASP A 968 26.06 -15.55 47.02
C ASP A 968 25.62 -14.18 47.58
N ASP A 969 26.15 -13.08 47.03
CA ASP A 969 25.75 -11.72 47.43
C ASP A 969 24.29 -11.40 47.06
N LEU A 970 23.81 -11.89 45.91
CA LEU A 970 22.43 -11.69 45.48
C LEU A 970 21.45 -12.47 46.36
N ILE A 971 21.80 -13.66 46.84
CA ILE A 971 20.96 -14.43 47.77
C ILE A 971 20.77 -13.64 49.06
N GLU A 972 21.85 -13.12 49.65
CA GLU A 972 21.78 -12.29 50.87
C GLU A 972 20.92 -11.04 50.63
N ALA A 973 21.13 -10.36 49.50
CA ALA A 973 20.39 -9.14 49.18
C ALA A 973 18.88 -9.36 48.97
N ASN A 974 18.47 -10.58 48.60
CA ASN A 974 17.10 -10.93 48.20
C ASN A 974 16.40 -11.91 49.16
N GLU A 975 16.86 -12.03 50.41
CA GLU A 975 16.32 -13.00 51.39
C GLU A 975 14.80 -12.90 51.59
N ASP A 976 14.24 -11.69 51.52
CA ASP A 976 12.81 -11.42 51.70
C ASP A 976 11.96 -11.69 50.45
N PHE A 977 12.59 -11.93 49.28
CA PHE A 977 11.89 -11.99 47.99
C PHE A 977 12.05 -13.30 47.25
N TRP A 978 13.20 -13.97 47.35
CA TRP A 978 13.45 -15.21 46.61
C TRP A 978 12.91 -16.44 47.35
N PRO A 979 12.56 -17.51 46.62
CA PRO A 979 12.42 -18.81 47.25
C PRO A 979 13.76 -19.25 47.86
N VAL A 980 13.69 -20.02 48.95
CA VAL A 980 14.90 -20.58 49.59
C VAL A 980 15.61 -21.51 48.61
N LEU A 981 16.87 -21.18 48.29
CA LEU A 981 17.74 -21.99 47.44
C LEU A 981 18.57 -22.97 48.28
N LYS A 982 18.50 -24.25 47.93
CA LYS A 982 19.17 -25.37 48.61
C LYS A 982 20.37 -25.87 47.84
#